data_AF-A0A5B7SK33-F1
#
_entry.id   AF-A0A5B7SK33-F1
#
_cell.length_a   1.000
_cell.length_b   1.000
_cell.length_c   1.000
_cell.angle_alpha   90.00
_cell.angle_beta   90.00
_cell.angle_gamma   90.00
#
_symmetry.space_group_name_H-M   'P 1'
#
loop_
_entity.id
_entity.type
_entity.pdbx_description
1 polymer ?
#
loop_
_entity_poly.entity_id
_entity_poly.type
_entity_poly.pdbx_seq_one_letter_code
_entity_poly.pdbx_strand_id
1 'polypeptide(L)'
;MKRPLCYPLVLILIMCLLFFTCSKDEKVEQFKVNASANPTEGGTVSPLEGTYDLRKEVTLTATASEGFQFKNWSGGISENNNPITVEITANISIIANFERSDSDGDGVTDDVDQCEDTAIGQTVDSQGCSGAQKDSDGDGVTDEKDNCNNTPSGVIVGEDGCQEVENDDTDDDGIPNTLDTCPDTPDGQIVDENGCSDNQRGEDSDGDGVADNLDECPDTPSGEDVNTAGCGDSQQDDDKDGVPDSSDNCEATPAGESVDVDGCSDSQKDSDGDGITDNRDSCPGTESGMTVNSQGCSSAQRDTDNDGVTDDVDLCPETTTGESVDIDGCSDTQKDSDGDGVNDSLDQCPETSTGDSVDEEGCTLAARTFVPDDAFEQQLIDLGYDDILDDYVLTENINTVTSLEIVGTNDGMDLTGLQGFSRIVSLRIGGNVGSINLSNHPLLESFIVEFGEVEELAAISHPNIKEFTLFNGTINNTVLEDCANLAVFFNQDAYYDNIIISNLPLLTFVGGLDISFQNLRIENCPQLNGVGGVNGGYGDLEIINCVNLERIGFISGGLNSSVRNLTLEKNDNLTSVMVTYDRFQSLDISANNSITNLNIQSNSLTSLYVGQNTNLINLNVQGDNLDCIGVNEEQLNNVPETWSVGANTTYSLNCLIDN
;
A
#
# COMPACT_ATOMS: atom_id res chain seq x y z
N MET A 1 -35.90 77.62 -10.74
CA MET A 1 -35.04 78.60 -10.03
C MET A 1 -33.86 77.86 -9.41
N LYS A 2 -32.64 78.41 -9.57
CA LYS A 2 -31.37 78.07 -8.89
C LYS A 2 -30.61 76.79 -9.34
N ARG A 3 -29.49 77.01 -10.05
CA ARG A 3 -28.14 76.54 -9.62
C ARG A 3 -27.59 77.61 -8.63
N PRO A 4 -26.46 77.47 -7.86
CA PRO A 4 -25.28 76.61 -8.09
C PRO A 4 -24.51 76.10 -6.81
N LEU A 5 -23.31 75.53 -7.05
CA LEU A 5 -22.12 75.32 -6.17
C LEU A 5 -22.13 74.13 -5.17
N CYS A 6 -21.01 73.52 -4.73
CA CYS A 6 -19.64 73.22 -5.23
C CYS A 6 -18.83 72.67 -4.02
N TYR A 7 -18.21 71.49 -4.15
CA TYR A 7 -17.05 70.90 -3.42
C TYR A 7 -17.11 70.61 -1.89
N PRO A 8 -16.17 69.81 -1.30
CA PRO A 8 -15.08 68.97 -1.85
C PRO A 8 -15.08 67.50 -1.32
N LEU A 9 -14.50 66.50 -2.01
CA LEU A 9 -13.11 66.03 -1.90
C LEU A 9 -12.55 66.04 -0.46
N VAL A 10 -12.56 64.88 0.22
CA VAL A 10 -11.70 64.41 1.35
C VAL A 10 -12.52 63.34 2.08
N LEU A 11 -12.38 62.06 1.71
CA LEU A 11 -12.47 60.89 2.63
C LEU A 11 -12.34 59.51 1.96
N ILE A 12 -11.53 59.31 0.91
CA ILE A 12 -11.19 57.94 0.46
C ILE A 12 -9.70 57.90 0.12
N LEU A 13 -8.89 58.07 1.16
CA LEU A 13 -7.44 57.87 1.13
C LEU A 13 -7.01 57.39 2.52
N ILE A 14 -7.55 56.26 2.98
CA ILE A 14 -7.12 55.43 4.15
C ILE A 14 -7.83 54.05 4.11
N MET A 15 -8.22 53.55 2.93
CA MET A 15 -8.79 52.18 2.79
C MET A 15 -8.38 51.50 1.48
N CYS A 16 -7.16 51.77 1.02
CA CYS A 16 -6.47 51.06 -0.09
C CYS A 16 -4.96 50.97 0.19
N LEU A 17 -4.58 50.82 1.47
CA LEU A 17 -3.18 50.66 1.92
C LEU A 17 -3.00 49.43 2.81
N LEU A 18 -3.86 48.41 2.66
CA LEU A 18 -3.76 47.13 3.39
C LEU A 18 -3.91 45.88 2.50
N PHE A 19 -3.71 45.98 1.18
CA PHE A 19 -3.64 44.80 0.29
C PHE A 19 -2.53 44.91 -0.76
N PHE A 20 -1.36 45.40 -0.34
CA PHE A 20 -0.10 45.10 -1.02
C PHE A 20 0.86 44.51 0.00
N THR A 21 0.48 43.36 0.57
CA THR A 21 1.48 42.41 1.05
C THR A 21 1.97 41.67 -0.17
N CYS A 22 3.16 42.05 -0.63
CA CYS A 22 3.98 41.21 -1.47
C CYS A 22 4.19 39.89 -0.70
N SER A 23 3.44 38.84 -1.03
CA SER A 23 3.84 37.48 -0.67
C SER A 23 5.02 37.18 -1.59
N LYS A 24 6.24 37.36 -1.10
CA LYS A 24 7.32 36.53 -1.61
C LYS A 24 6.96 35.13 -1.11
N ASP A 25 6.69 34.21 -2.02
CA ASP A 25 6.73 32.78 -1.68
C ASP A 25 8.15 32.48 -1.19
N GLU A 26 8.29 32.50 0.12
CA GLU A 26 9.47 32.00 0.79
C GLU A 26 9.40 30.49 0.62
N LYS A 27 10.15 29.96 -0.36
CA LYS A 27 10.26 28.52 -0.57
C LYS A 27 10.73 27.90 0.74
N VAL A 28 9.81 27.28 1.48
CA VAL A 28 10.13 26.64 2.76
C VAL A 28 11.04 25.46 2.45
N GLU A 29 12.23 25.45 3.05
CA GLU A 29 13.18 24.35 2.88
C GLU A 29 12.58 23.10 3.51
N GLN A 30 12.48 22.00 2.77
CA GLN A 30 11.88 20.75 3.21
C GLN A 30 12.91 19.61 3.21
N PHE A 31 12.73 18.66 4.12
CA PHE A 31 13.62 17.51 4.27
C PHE A 31 12.84 16.19 4.38
N LYS A 32 13.45 15.11 3.86
CA LYS A 32 12.90 13.76 3.90
C LYS A 32 13.26 13.06 5.22
N VAL A 33 12.26 12.49 5.87
CA VAL A 33 12.40 11.58 7.01
C VAL A 33 12.04 10.19 6.52
N ASN A 34 12.96 9.23 6.69
CA ASN A 34 12.69 7.81 6.46
C ASN A 34 12.83 7.07 7.79
N ALA A 35 11.86 6.26 8.15
CA ALA A 35 11.90 5.40 9.32
C ALA A 35 11.84 3.92 8.92
N SER A 36 12.41 3.03 9.73
CA SER A 36 12.36 1.58 9.50
C SER A 36 12.44 0.80 10.81
N ALA A 37 11.91 -0.42 10.81
CA ALA A 37 12.04 -1.37 11.92
C ALA A 37 13.24 -2.31 11.72
N ASN A 38 13.93 -2.66 12.81
CA ASN A 38 15.04 -3.61 12.83
C ASN A 38 14.99 -4.52 14.09
N PRO A 39 14.81 -5.83 13.95
CA PRO A 39 14.44 -6.52 12.71
C PRO A 39 13.06 -6.09 12.21
N THR A 40 12.76 -6.34 10.93
CA THR A 40 11.50 -5.88 10.31
C THR A 40 10.29 -6.60 10.90
N GLU A 41 10.43 -7.89 11.23
CA GLU A 41 9.42 -8.68 11.94
C GLU A 41 9.17 -8.21 13.38
N GLY A 42 10.08 -7.43 13.96
CA GLY A 42 10.01 -7.02 15.37
C GLY A 42 8.99 -5.93 15.68
N GLY A 43 8.49 -5.22 14.68
CA GLY A 43 7.50 -4.16 14.87
C GLY A 43 7.36 -3.20 13.69
N THR A 44 6.56 -2.16 13.87
CA THR A 44 6.30 -1.11 12.88
C THR A 44 6.70 0.27 13.40
N VAL A 45 6.85 1.23 12.49
CA VAL A 45 7.12 2.64 12.80
C VAL A 45 6.14 3.53 12.07
N SER A 46 5.54 4.50 12.77
CA SER A 46 4.63 5.50 12.19
C SER A 46 5.05 6.92 12.58
N PRO A 47 5.16 7.87 11.62
CA PRO A 47 5.07 7.66 10.17
C PRO A 47 6.32 6.96 9.60
N LEU A 48 6.14 6.13 8.56
CA LEU A 48 7.23 5.37 7.92
C LEU A 48 8.11 6.27 7.03
N GLU A 49 7.51 7.17 6.26
CA GLU A 49 8.23 8.19 5.51
C GLU A 49 7.44 9.51 5.44
N GLY A 50 8.13 10.61 5.14
CA GLY A 50 7.47 11.90 4.90
C GLY A 50 8.44 13.01 4.54
N THR A 51 7.90 14.09 4.00
CA THR A 51 8.64 15.32 3.70
C THR A 51 8.11 16.44 4.59
N TYR A 52 8.99 17.07 5.34
CA TYR A 52 8.61 18.03 6.38
C TYR A 52 9.38 19.34 6.24
N ASP A 53 8.72 20.44 6.56
CA ASP A 53 9.31 21.77 6.60
C ASP A 53 10.46 21.86 7.63
N LEU A 54 11.47 22.68 7.34
CA LEU A 54 12.58 22.98 8.24
C LEU A 54 12.07 23.42 9.62
N ARG A 55 12.61 22.79 10.67
CA ARG A 55 12.26 22.92 12.10
C ARG A 55 10.86 22.45 12.49
N LYS A 56 10.18 21.69 11.62
CA LYS A 56 8.96 20.99 12.03
C LYS A 56 9.33 19.90 13.05
N GLU A 57 8.53 19.80 14.11
CA GLU A 57 8.59 18.68 15.05
C GLU A 57 7.70 17.54 14.54
N VAL A 58 8.27 16.34 14.41
CA VAL A 58 7.58 15.13 13.97
C VAL A 58 7.67 14.08 15.06
N THR A 59 6.54 13.51 15.46
CA THR A 59 6.49 12.41 16.44
C THR A 59 6.50 11.08 15.71
N LEU A 60 7.51 10.25 15.99
CA LEU A 60 7.59 8.86 15.54
C LEU A 60 7.24 7.92 16.69
N THR A 61 6.39 6.94 16.40
CA THR A 61 5.97 5.89 17.33
C THR A 61 6.42 4.55 16.77
N ALA A 62 7.13 3.77 17.58
CA ALA A 62 7.44 2.38 17.29
C ALA A 62 6.41 1.49 18.00
N THR A 63 5.82 0.54 17.29
CA THR A 63 4.87 -0.43 17.85
C THR A 63 5.49 -1.81 17.71
N ALA A 64 5.75 -2.51 18.82
CA ALA A 64 6.34 -3.84 18.78
C ALA A 64 5.30 -4.89 18.32
N SER A 65 5.74 -5.84 17.52
CA SER A 65 4.94 -7.03 17.16
C SER A 65 4.87 -8.01 18.34
N GLU A 66 3.98 -9.00 18.27
CA GLU A 66 3.86 -10.06 19.28
C GLU A 66 5.22 -10.77 19.52
N GLY A 67 5.57 -10.99 20.79
CA GLY A 67 6.86 -11.59 21.18
C GLY A 67 8.07 -10.65 21.11
N PHE A 68 7.88 -9.39 20.73
CA PHE A 68 8.94 -8.38 20.71
C PHE A 68 8.65 -7.21 21.65
N GLN A 69 9.72 -6.52 22.03
CA GLN A 69 9.70 -5.27 22.77
C GLN A 69 10.58 -4.21 22.08
N PHE A 70 10.17 -2.95 22.20
CA PHE A 70 10.97 -1.84 21.70
C PHE A 70 12.21 -1.65 22.56
N LYS A 71 13.39 -1.67 21.92
CA LYS A 71 14.69 -1.51 22.59
C LYS A 71 15.14 -0.05 22.61
N ASN A 72 15.36 0.53 21.43
CA ASN A 72 15.83 1.91 21.26
C ASN A 72 15.74 2.39 19.80
N TRP A 73 15.78 3.71 19.60
CA TRP A 73 15.98 4.32 18.30
C TRP A 73 17.46 4.42 17.94
N SER A 74 17.78 4.24 16.66
CA SER A 74 19.12 4.40 16.10
C SER A 74 19.10 5.04 14.70
N GLY A 75 20.25 5.10 14.02
CA GLY A 75 20.41 5.76 12.72
C GLY A 75 20.82 7.22 12.89
N GLY A 76 19.97 8.15 12.45
CA GLY A 76 20.18 9.59 12.59
C GLY A 76 19.94 10.14 14.00
N ILE A 77 19.38 9.33 14.89
CA ILE A 77 19.15 9.63 16.32
C ILE A 77 19.65 8.47 17.19
N SER A 78 19.73 8.69 18.51
CA SER A 78 20.12 7.66 19.47
C SER A 78 19.40 7.91 20.78
N GLU A 79 18.18 7.39 20.90
CA GLU A 79 17.25 7.70 21.98
C GLU A 79 16.50 6.44 22.44
N ASN A 80 16.12 6.38 23.72
CA ASN A 80 15.45 5.21 24.30
C ASN A 80 13.94 5.44 24.55
N ASN A 81 13.46 6.67 24.36
CA ASN A 81 12.06 7.00 24.58
C ASN A 81 11.23 6.63 23.36
N ASN A 82 10.07 6.02 23.58
CA ASN A 82 9.10 5.70 22.56
C ASN A 82 7.68 6.07 23.09
N PRO A 83 6.92 6.92 22.39
CA PRO A 83 7.25 7.63 21.14
C PRO A 83 8.34 8.70 21.31
N ILE A 84 8.93 9.12 20.19
CA ILE A 84 9.94 10.18 20.13
C ILE A 84 9.48 11.35 19.26
N THR A 85 9.81 12.58 19.64
CA THR A 85 9.63 13.76 18.80
C THR A 85 10.98 14.28 18.31
N VAL A 86 11.11 14.48 17.00
CA VAL A 86 12.35 14.91 16.33
C VAL A 86 12.10 16.23 15.61
N GLU A 87 13.00 17.21 15.80
CA GLU A 87 13.01 18.47 15.03
C GLU A 87 13.76 18.26 13.71
N ILE A 88 13.08 18.51 12.58
CA ILE A 88 13.62 18.25 11.25
C ILE A 88 14.54 19.38 10.79
N THR A 89 15.85 19.10 10.71
CA THR A 89 16.87 20.08 10.30
C THR A 89 17.67 19.66 9.07
N ALA A 90 17.53 18.40 8.63
CA ALA A 90 18.15 17.81 7.46
C ALA A 90 17.41 16.52 7.09
N ASN A 91 17.73 15.92 5.93
CA ASN A 91 17.28 14.56 5.61
C ASN A 91 17.81 13.58 6.66
N ILE A 92 16.95 12.72 7.20
CA ILE A 92 17.30 11.81 8.29
C ILE A 92 16.71 10.41 8.08
N SER A 93 17.47 9.38 8.46
CA SER A 93 17.01 7.99 8.49
C SER A 93 17.03 7.47 9.91
N ILE A 94 15.88 7.04 10.42
CA ILE A 94 15.67 6.63 11.81
C ILE A 94 15.30 5.15 11.85
N ILE A 95 15.87 4.40 12.78
CA ILE A 95 15.63 2.95 12.88
C ILE A 95 15.08 2.65 14.28
N ALA A 96 13.89 2.07 14.37
CA ALA A 96 13.39 1.47 15.61
C ALA A 96 14.00 0.08 15.77
N ASN A 97 14.77 -0.13 16.84
CA ASN A 97 15.29 -1.45 17.14
C ASN A 97 14.35 -2.19 18.10
N PHE A 98 14.05 -3.44 17.78
CA PHE A 98 13.26 -4.35 18.59
C PHE A 98 14.11 -5.54 19.02
N GLU A 99 13.77 -6.13 20.15
CA GLU A 99 14.33 -7.41 20.63
C GLU A 99 13.23 -8.30 21.16
N ARG A 100 13.49 -9.61 21.26
CA ARG A 100 12.51 -10.54 21.82
C ARG A 100 12.26 -10.27 23.30
N SER A 101 11.04 -10.51 23.74
CA SER A 101 10.65 -10.39 25.14
C SER A 101 11.26 -11.54 25.95
N ASP A 102 11.67 -11.19 27.17
CA ASP A 102 12.22 -12.07 28.22
C ASP A 102 11.63 -11.50 29.51
N SER A 103 10.50 -12.06 29.90
CA SER A 103 9.58 -11.51 30.91
C SER A 103 10.12 -11.67 32.33
N ASP A 104 10.79 -12.77 32.62
CA ASP A 104 11.37 -13.06 33.93
C ASP A 104 12.85 -12.65 34.03
N GLY A 105 13.51 -12.34 32.91
CA GLY A 105 14.87 -11.81 32.83
C GLY A 105 15.95 -12.85 33.14
N ASP A 106 15.67 -14.14 32.95
CA ASP A 106 16.59 -15.24 33.21
C ASP A 106 17.61 -15.46 32.06
N GLY A 107 17.38 -14.83 30.91
CA GLY A 107 18.21 -14.89 29.70
C GLY A 107 17.69 -15.82 28.61
N VAL A 108 16.52 -16.42 28.77
CA VAL A 108 15.75 -17.18 27.76
C VAL A 108 14.52 -16.37 27.36
N THR A 109 14.21 -16.32 26.06
CA THR A 109 13.09 -15.51 25.58
C THR A 109 11.76 -16.24 25.76
N ASP A 110 10.67 -15.49 25.95
CA ASP A 110 9.34 -16.03 26.27
C ASP A 110 8.85 -17.10 25.27
N ASP A 111 9.30 -17.07 24.01
CA ASP A 111 8.95 -18.05 22.98
C ASP A 111 9.63 -19.43 23.16
N VAL A 112 10.60 -19.52 24.06
CA VAL A 112 11.41 -20.72 24.35
C VAL A 112 11.35 -21.12 25.83
N ASP A 113 10.94 -20.20 26.70
CA ASP A 113 10.88 -20.38 28.14
C ASP A 113 9.67 -21.24 28.55
N GLN A 114 9.93 -22.38 29.20
CA GLN A 114 8.92 -23.29 29.77
C GLN A 114 8.71 -23.05 31.27
N CYS A 115 9.49 -22.16 31.87
CA CYS A 115 9.55 -21.86 33.28
C CYS A 115 9.42 -20.35 33.51
N GLU A 116 8.26 -19.80 33.14
CA GLU A 116 7.88 -18.36 33.07
C GLU A 116 8.12 -17.49 34.34
N ASP A 117 8.58 -18.07 35.45
CA ASP A 117 8.75 -17.44 36.76
C ASP A 117 10.15 -17.71 37.37
N THR A 118 11.16 -17.93 36.55
CA THR A 118 12.51 -18.21 37.04
C THR A 118 13.16 -16.97 37.63
N ALA A 119 13.71 -17.10 38.84
CA ALA A 119 14.22 -15.95 39.56
C ALA A 119 15.46 -15.35 38.87
N ILE A 120 15.41 -14.06 38.53
CA ILE A 120 16.51 -13.26 37.94
C ILE A 120 17.87 -13.63 38.55
N GLY A 121 18.80 -14.09 37.70
CA GLY A 121 20.18 -14.41 38.06
C GLY A 121 20.45 -15.86 38.46
N GLN A 122 19.44 -16.74 38.40
CA GLN A 122 19.65 -18.19 38.42
C GLN A 122 20.33 -18.65 37.13
N THR A 123 21.08 -19.76 37.18
CA THR A 123 21.57 -20.41 35.95
C THR A 123 20.49 -21.36 35.45
N VAL A 124 19.98 -21.09 34.25
CA VAL A 124 18.90 -21.84 33.62
C VAL A 124 19.41 -22.72 32.48
N ASP A 125 18.66 -23.75 32.12
CA ASP A 125 18.93 -24.56 30.94
C ASP A 125 18.37 -23.90 29.66
N SER A 126 18.34 -24.64 28.54
CA SER A 126 17.87 -24.10 27.26
C SER A 126 16.36 -23.85 27.18
N GLN A 127 15.59 -24.23 28.21
CA GLN A 127 14.14 -24.04 28.28
C GLN A 127 13.76 -23.07 29.42
N GLY A 128 14.70 -22.26 29.93
CA GLY A 128 14.46 -21.29 31.00
C GLY A 128 14.33 -21.92 32.40
N CYS A 129 14.48 -23.23 32.54
CA CYS A 129 14.29 -23.89 33.82
C CYS A 129 15.58 -23.93 34.65
N SER A 130 15.50 -23.53 35.92
CA SER A 130 16.58 -23.76 36.88
C SER A 130 16.59 -25.20 37.40
N GLY A 131 17.73 -25.66 37.93
CA GLY A 131 17.82 -27.01 38.52
C GLY A 131 16.84 -27.27 39.66
N ALA A 132 16.36 -26.22 40.33
CA ALA A 132 15.37 -26.32 41.40
C ALA A 132 13.92 -26.52 40.91
N GLN A 133 13.66 -26.32 39.61
CA GLN A 133 12.33 -26.44 38.99
C GLN A 133 12.17 -27.74 38.18
N LYS A 134 13.23 -28.54 38.05
CA LYS A 134 13.22 -29.73 37.20
C LYS A 134 12.60 -30.94 37.91
N ASP A 135 11.69 -31.61 37.24
CA ASP A 135 11.01 -32.86 37.65
C ASP A 135 10.96 -33.77 36.41
N SER A 136 11.88 -34.74 36.34
CA SER A 136 12.15 -35.51 35.12
C SER A 136 11.15 -36.63 34.84
N ASP A 137 10.44 -37.15 35.84
CA ASP A 137 9.44 -38.22 35.71
C ASP A 137 8.00 -37.78 36.02
N GLY A 138 7.82 -36.54 36.52
CA GLY A 138 6.52 -35.90 36.65
C GLY A 138 5.68 -36.46 37.79
N ASP A 139 6.33 -36.98 38.84
CA ASP A 139 5.66 -37.54 40.02
C ASP A 139 5.31 -36.46 41.07
N GLY A 140 5.74 -35.21 40.83
CA GLY A 140 5.50 -34.06 41.69
C GLY A 140 6.64 -33.75 42.67
N VAL A 141 7.75 -34.49 42.63
CA VAL A 141 8.97 -34.26 43.42
C VAL A 141 10.11 -33.85 42.49
N THR A 142 10.70 -32.67 42.72
CA THR A 142 11.83 -32.16 41.93
C THR A 142 13.02 -33.13 41.95
N ASP A 143 13.78 -33.23 40.85
CA ASP A 143 14.98 -34.06 40.68
C ASP A 143 16.00 -33.94 41.84
N GLU A 144 16.11 -32.77 42.48
CA GLU A 144 17.04 -32.56 43.61
C GLU A 144 16.60 -33.26 44.91
N LYS A 145 15.32 -33.63 45.01
CA LYS A 145 14.68 -34.26 46.18
C LYS A 145 14.19 -35.67 45.90
N ASP A 146 14.10 -36.05 44.64
CA ASP A 146 13.64 -37.35 44.21
C ASP A 146 14.78 -38.39 44.22
N ASN A 147 14.59 -39.47 44.98
CA ASN A 147 15.50 -40.61 45.07
C ASN A 147 15.07 -41.78 44.14
N CYS A 148 13.94 -41.64 43.46
CA CYS A 148 13.29 -42.64 42.62
C CYS A 148 12.91 -42.06 41.26
N ASN A 149 13.93 -41.71 40.47
CA ASN A 149 13.88 -40.98 39.18
C ASN A 149 13.06 -41.59 38.02
N ASN A 150 12.18 -42.57 38.25
CA ASN A 150 11.24 -43.09 37.25
C ASN A 150 9.94 -43.57 37.93
N THR A 151 9.45 -42.86 38.93
CA THR A 151 8.19 -43.21 39.57
C THR A 151 7.03 -42.99 38.59
N PRO A 152 6.19 -44.01 38.32
CA PRO A 152 5.10 -43.86 37.36
C PRO A 152 4.12 -42.74 37.77
N SER A 153 3.80 -41.87 36.82
CA SER A 153 2.87 -40.75 37.02
C SER A 153 1.53 -41.23 37.61
N GLY A 154 1.10 -40.62 38.72
CA GLY A 154 -0.14 -40.94 39.43
C GLY A 154 0.03 -41.85 40.67
N VAL A 155 1.23 -42.35 40.96
CA VAL A 155 1.54 -43.06 42.20
C VAL A 155 1.70 -42.04 43.34
N ILE A 156 1.13 -42.33 44.52
CA ILE A 156 1.35 -41.50 45.71
C ILE A 156 2.76 -41.80 46.24
N VAL A 157 3.65 -40.82 46.12
CA VAL A 157 5.04 -40.90 46.57
C VAL A 157 5.26 -40.14 47.89
N GLY A 158 6.30 -40.56 48.62
CA GLY A 158 6.77 -39.84 49.80
C GLY A 158 7.51 -38.54 49.46
N GLU A 159 8.07 -37.87 50.48
CA GLU A 159 8.90 -36.67 50.29
C GLU A 159 10.20 -36.93 49.50
N ASP A 160 10.55 -38.21 49.28
CA ASP A 160 11.73 -38.67 48.57
C ASP A 160 11.43 -39.33 47.21
N GLY A 161 10.19 -39.20 46.70
CA GLY A 161 9.79 -39.72 45.38
C GLY A 161 9.60 -41.25 45.32
N CYS A 162 9.80 -41.98 46.41
CA CYS A 162 9.76 -43.44 46.42
C CYS A 162 8.45 -44.04 46.96
N GLN A 163 8.08 -45.21 46.46
CA GLN A 163 6.94 -46.02 46.93
C GLN A 163 7.36 -46.93 48.11
N GLU A 164 6.66 -46.87 49.24
CA GLU A 164 6.94 -47.73 50.40
C GLU A 164 6.27 -49.13 50.28
N VAL A 165 6.98 -50.20 50.64
CA VAL A 165 6.44 -51.57 50.79
C VAL A 165 6.94 -52.15 52.12
N GLU A 166 6.03 -52.56 53.02
CA GLU A 166 6.38 -53.11 54.34
C GLU A 166 6.46 -54.66 54.34
N ASN A 167 7.41 -55.22 55.12
CA ASN A 167 7.64 -56.67 55.30
C ASN A 167 7.29 -57.09 56.74
N ASP A 168 6.01 -57.28 57.03
CA ASP A 168 5.53 -57.81 58.31
C ASP A 168 5.36 -59.35 58.25
N ASP A 169 5.69 -60.04 59.35
CA ASP A 169 5.49 -61.47 59.61
C ASP A 169 4.87 -61.55 61.02
N THR A 170 3.56 -61.79 61.09
CA THR A 170 2.74 -61.47 62.28
C THR A 170 2.69 -62.59 63.30
N ASP A 171 2.88 -63.84 62.87
CA ASP A 171 2.85 -65.02 63.74
C ASP A 171 4.23 -65.67 63.95
N ASP A 172 5.28 -65.08 63.37
CA ASP A 172 6.69 -65.48 63.52
C ASP A 172 6.97 -66.92 63.06
N ASP A 173 6.19 -67.45 62.11
CA ASP A 173 6.36 -68.82 61.60
C ASP A 173 7.51 -68.95 60.57
N GLY A 174 8.02 -67.79 60.11
CA GLY A 174 9.15 -67.65 59.20
C GLY A 174 8.77 -67.35 57.75
N ILE A 175 7.48 -67.19 57.45
CA ILE A 175 6.94 -66.76 56.16
C ILE A 175 6.34 -65.35 56.33
N PRO A 176 6.78 -64.34 55.55
CA PRO A 176 6.20 -63.00 55.63
C PRO A 176 4.70 -63.01 55.34
N ASN A 177 3.91 -62.13 55.97
CA ASN A 177 2.45 -62.02 55.82
C ASN A 177 1.97 -62.02 54.36
N THR A 178 2.80 -61.52 53.44
CA THR A 178 2.49 -61.45 52.01
C THR A 178 2.54 -62.82 51.30
N LEU A 179 3.16 -63.82 51.94
CA LEU A 179 3.35 -65.18 51.46
C LEU A 179 2.79 -66.23 52.43
N ASP A 180 2.30 -65.80 53.61
CA ASP A 180 1.74 -66.67 54.64
C ASP A 180 0.22 -66.78 54.49
N THR A 181 -0.25 -67.99 54.21
CA THR A 181 -1.66 -68.32 54.03
C THR A 181 -2.33 -68.71 55.35
N CYS A 182 -1.53 -68.95 56.40
CA CYS A 182 -1.98 -69.35 57.72
C CYS A 182 -1.45 -68.38 58.80
N PRO A 183 -1.96 -67.13 58.84
CA PRO A 183 -1.42 -65.98 59.60
C PRO A 183 -1.53 -66.07 61.14
N ASP A 184 -1.87 -67.24 61.67
CA ASP A 184 -2.03 -67.53 63.10
C ASP A 184 -1.46 -68.93 63.42
N THR A 185 -0.42 -69.37 62.71
CA THR A 185 0.18 -70.67 62.95
C THR A 185 0.81 -70.72 64.35
N PRO A 186 0.44 -71.72 65.18
CA PRO A 186 0.96 -71.80 66.54
C PRO A 186 2.48 -72.01 66.58
N ASP A 187 3.18 -71.18 67.36
CA ASP A 187 4.63 -71.20 67.57
C ASP A 187 5.22 -72.62 67.76
N GLY A 188 6.18 -72.97 66.90
CA GLY A 188 6.94 -74.23 66.93
C GLY A 188 6.36 -75.38 66.10
N GLN A 189 5.33 -75.16 65.27
CA GLN A 189 4.88 -76.11 64.25
C GLN A 189 5.83 -76.10 63.04
N ILE A 190 5.97 -77.22 62.34
CA ILE A 190 6.64 -77.24 61.03
C ILE A 190 5.56 -76.88 60.01
N VAL A 191 5.79 -75.78 59.30
CA VAL A 191 4.92 -75.28 58.24
C VAL A 191 5.43 -75.69 56.87
N ASP A 192 4.53 -75.70 55.89
CA ASP A 192 4.90 -75.78 54.47
C ASP A 192 5.33 -74.42 53.91
N GLU A 193 5.49 -74.32 52.59
CA GLU A 193 5.95 -73.10 51.92
C GLU A 193 4.96 -71.94 51.96
N ASN A 194 3.74 -72.18 52.47
CA ASN A 194 2.66 -71.21 52.59
C ASN A 194 2.26 -70.95 54.06
N GLY A 195 3.11 -71.32 55.02
CA GLY A 195 2.90 -71.04 56.45
C GLY A 195 1.91 -71.97 57.16
N CYS A 196 1.42 -73.04 56.53
CA CYS A 196 0.37 -73.89 57.11
C CYS A 196 0.90 -75.18 57.75
N SER A 197 0.37 -75.57 58.92
CA SER A 197 0.64 -76.88 59.54
C SER A 197 -0.30 -77.99 59.05
N ASP A 198 0.11 -79.25 59.19
CA ASP A 198 -0.69 -80.45 58.82
C ASP A 198 -2.13 -80.45 59.37
N ASN A 199 -2.36 -79.82 60.53
CA ASN A 199 -3.68 -79.78 61.16
C ASN A 199 -4.58 -78.65 60.65
N GLN A 200 -4.04 -77.70 59.88
CA GLN A 200 -4.79 -76.59 59.28
C GLN A 200 -5.34 -76.91 57.88
N ARG A 201 -5.08 -78.10 57.31
CA ARG A 201 -5.39 -78.46 55.89
C ARG A 201 -6.76 -79.11 55.57
N GLY A 202 -7.71 -79.21 56.52
CA GLY A 202 -9.14 -79.55 56.28
C GLY A 202 -9.54 -80.94 55.70
N GLU A 203 -10.85 -81.25 55.65
CA GLU A 203 -11.45 -82.41 54.90
C GLU A 203 -11.83 -81.93 53.47
N ASP A 204 -11.74 -82.78 52.44
CA ASP A 204 -11.98 -82.47 51.01
C ASP A 204 -12.96 -83.51 50.43
N SER A 205 -14.21 -83.10 50.21
CA SER A 205 -15.38 -83.96 49.95
C SER A 205 -15.60 -84.30 48.47
N ASP A 206 -15.32 -83.38 47.55
CA ASP A 206 -15.45 -83.62 46.11
C ASP A 206 -14.12 -84.05 45.46
N GLY A 207 -13.02 -83.95 46.20
CA GLY A 207 -11.71 -84.53 45.88
C GLY A 207 -10.94 -83.72 44.85
N ASP A 208 -11.23 -82.43 44.77
CA ASP A 208 -10.64 -81.49 43.83
C ASP A 208 -9.27 -80.93 44.30
N GLY A 209 -8.93 -81.16 45.57
CA GLY A 209 -7.69 -80.73 46.21
C GLY A 209 -7.82 -79.50 47.11
N VAL A 210 -9.01 -78.92 47.24
CA VAL A 210 -9.35 -77.82 48.15
C VAL A 210 -10.22 -78.37 49.29
N ALA A 211 -9.92 -77.98 50.53
CA ALA A 211 -10.69 -78.46 51.67
C ALA A 211 -12.09 -77.84 51.70
N ASP A 212 -13.12 -78.59 52.09
CA ASP A 212 -14.54 -78.21 52.20
C ASP A 212 -14.80 -76.85 52.87
N ASN A 213 -13.95 -76.46 53.81
CA ASN A 213 -14.10 -75.20 54.54
C ASN A 213 -13.48 -73.99 53.82
N LEU A 214 -12.74 -74.25 52.74
CA LEU A 214 -12.09 -73.30 51.84
C LEU A 214 -12.62 -73.42 50.40
N ASP A 215 -13.38 -74.47 50.11
CA ASP A 215 -13.99 -74.75 48.82
C ASP A 215 -15.33 -74.00 48.67
N GLU A 216 -15.36 -73.06 47.73
CA GLU A 216 -16.54 -72.27 47.34
C GLU A 216 -17.41 -73.01 46.30
N CYS A 217 -16.88 -74.09 45.70
CA CYS A 217 -17.49 -74.90 44.66
C CYS A 217 -17.61 -76.38 45.09
N PRO A 218 -18.49 -76.71 46.05
CA PRO A 218 -18.56 -78.02 46.73
C PRO A 218 -18.97 -79.23 45.87
N ASP A 219 -19.07 -79.07 44.55
CA ASP A 219 -19.52 -80.08 43.59
C ASP A 219 -18.68 -79.99 42.29
N THR A 220 -17.38 -79.68 42.38
CA THR A 220 -16.54 -79.47 41.20
C THR A 220 -16.39 -80.74 40.36
N PRO A 221 -16.61 -80.69 39.03
CA PRO A 221 -16.55 -81.87 38.18
C PRO A 221 -15.19 -82.59 38.25
N SER A 222 -15.23 -83.89 38.56
CA SER A 222 -14.03 -84.70 38.69
C SER A 222 -13.15 -84.70 37.44
N GLY A 223 -11.92 -84.20 37.59
CA GLY A 223 -10.90 -84.14 36.54
C GLY A 223 -10.71 -82.76 35.90
N GLU A 224 -11.44 -81.74 36.36
CA GLU A 224 -11.10 -80.33 36.10
C GLU A 224 -9.96 -79.90 37.04
N ASP A 225 -9.04 -79.07 36.52
CA ASP A 225 -8.07 -78.38 37.37
C ASP A 225 -8.83 -77.24 38.07
N VAL A 226 -8.61 -77.05 39.37
CA VAL A 226 -9.36 -76.08 40.19
C VAL A 226 -8.48 -74.94 40.68
N ASN A 227 -9.09 -73.77 40.87
CA ASN A 227 -8.42 -72.64 41.49
C ASN A 227 -8.34 -72.79 43.02
N THR A 228 -7.78 -71.80 43.72
CA THR A 228 -7.66 -71.83 45.19
C THR A 228 -8.99 -71.83 45.95
N ALA A 229 -10.09 -71.49 45.27
CA ALA A 229 -11.44 -71.53 45.82
C ALA A 229 -12.18 -72.84 45.50
N GLY A 230 -11.51 -73.83 44.92
CA GLY A 230 -12.10 -75.13 44.58
C GLY A 230 -12.95 -75.12 43.31
N CYS A 231 -12.97 -74.02 42.56
CA CYS A 231 -13.80 -73.89 41.37
C CYS A 231 -13.03 -74.28 40.11
N GLY A 232 -13.59 -75.21 39.32
CA GLY A 232 -13.11 -75.50 37.96
C GLY A 232 -13.52 -74.40 36.97
N ASP A 233 -12.81 -74.30 35.83
CA ASP A 233 -13.04 -73.30 34.77
C ASP A 233 -14.52 -73.24 34.29
N SER A 234 -15.27 -74.34 34.45
CA SER A 234 -16.69 -74.41 34.05
C SER A 234 -17.66 -73.75 35.04
N GLN A 235 -17.19 -73.42 36.24
CA GLN A 235 -17.99 -72.88 37.34
C GLN A 235 -17.57 -71.46 37.75
N GLN A 236 -16.45 -70.97 37.22
CA GLN A 236 -15.99 -69.59 37.42
C GLN A 236 -16.84 -68.64 36.55
N ASP A 237 -17.34 -67.59 37.20
CA ASP A 237 -18.22 -66.53 36.66
C ASP A 237 -17.98 -65.32 37.57
N ASP A 238 -16.87 -64.62 37.31
CA ASP A 238 -16.29 -63.63 38.21
C ASP A 238 -17.21 -62.42 38.41
N ASP A 239 -17.91 -62.01 37.34
CA ASP A 239 -18.82 -60.87 37.35
C ASP A 239 -20.30 -61.22 37.61
N LYS A 240 -20.62 -62.52 37.58
CA LYS A 240 -21.92 -63.10 37.93
C LYS A 240 -23.02 -62.67 36.97
N ASP A 241 -22.68 -62.45 35.72
CA ASP A 241 -23.61 -62.13 34.65
C ASP A 241 -24.38 -63.38 34.14
N GLY A 242 -23.91 -64.58 34.52
CA GLY A 242 -24.48 -65.87 34.19
C GLY A 242 -23.81 -66.59 33.01
N VAL A 243 -22.70 -66.06 32.47
CA VAL A 243 -21.83 -66.67 31.47
C VAL A 243 -20.50 -67.03 32.14
N PRO A 244 -20.08 -68.32 32.14
CA PRO A 244 -18.81 -68.69 32.76
C PRO A 244 -17.62 -68.00 32.07
N ASP A 245 -16.59 -67.64 32.84
CA ASP A 245 -15.41 -66.88 32.38
C ASP A 245 -14.78 -67.48 31.09
N SER A 246 -14.78 -68.81 30.99
CA SER A 246 -14.26 -69.53 29.80
C SER A 246 -15.00 -69.25 28.48
N SER A 247 -16.21 -68.67 28.57
CA SER A 247 -17.08 -68.32 27.46
C SER A 247 -17.51 -66.84 27.48
N ASP A 248 -17.01 -66.06 28.43
CA ASP A 248 -17.26 -64.63 28.56
C ASP A 248 -16.16 -63.83 27.84
N ASN A 249 -16.55 -62.99 26.89
CA ASN A 249 -15.66 -62.10 26.15
C ASN A 249 -15.65 -60.66 26.72
N CYS A 250 -16.49 -60.37 27.71
CA CYS A 250 -16.74 -59.06 28.28
C CYS A 250 -16.51 -59.06 29.80
N GLU A 251 -15.25 -59.22 30.19
CA GLU A 251 -14.82 -59.18 31.60
C GLU A 251 -15.48 -58.01 32.37
N ALA A 252 -16.20 -58.32 33.46
CA ALA A 252 -16.81 -57.37 34.39
C ALA A 252 -18.07 -56.64 33.89
N THR A 253 -19.00 -57.38 33.29
CA THR A 253 -20.34 -56.92 32.94
C THR A 253 -21.10 -56.35 34.13
N PRO A 254 -21.65 -55.11 34.02
CA PRO A 254 -22.35 -54.47 35.13
C PRO A 254 -23.52 -55.30 35.67
N ALA A 255 -23.54 -55.49 37.00
CA ALA A 255 -24.53 -56.32 37.67
C ALA A 255 -25.98 -55.89 37.37
N GLY A 256 -26.76 -56.85 36.85
CA GLY A 256 -28.20 -56.68 36.57
C GLY A 256 -28.51 -56.25 35.14
N GLU A 257 -27.51 -56.04 34.28
CA GLU A 257 -27.71 -55.92 32.84
C GLU A 257 -28.00 -57.30 32.20
N SER A 258 -28.69 -57.31 31.06
CA SER A 258 -28.91 -58.54 30.31
C SER A 258 -27.78 -58.74 29.32
N VAL A 259 -27.14 -59.91 29.39
CA VAL A 259 -26.01 -60.27 28.54
C VAL A 259 -26.41 -61.18 27.39
N ASP A 260 -25.60 -61.22 26.34
CA ASP A 260 -25.76 -62.16 25.24
C ASP A 260 -25.02 -63.48 25.49
N VAL A 261 -24.71 -64.23 24.43
CA VAL A 261 -24.06 -65.55 24.56
C VAL A 261 -22.57 -65.45 24.86
N ASP A 262 -22.00 -64.26 24.68
CA ASP A 262 -20.58 -63.95 24.84
C ASP A 262 -20.33 -63.14 26.13
N GLY A 263 -21.31 -63.07 27.05
CA GLY A 263 -21.24 -62.29 28.31
C GLY A 263 -21.39 -60.77 28.13
N CYS A 264 -21.53 -60.28 26.90
CA CYS A 264 -21.54 -58.84 26.65
C CYS A 264 -22.92 -58.21 26.81
N SER A 265 -23.02 -57.15 27.62
CA SER A 265 -24.17 -56.25 27.65
C SER A 265 -24.14 -55.19 26.54
N ASP A 266 -25.28 -54.56 26.25
CA ASP A 266 -25.36 -53.45 25.28
C ASP A 266 -24.54 -52.22 25.71
N SER A 267 -24.16 -52.12 26.99
CA SER A 267 -23.35 -51.01 27.51
C SER A 267 -21.85 -51.21 27.34
N GLN A 268 -21.41 -52.41 26.95
CA GLN A 268 -19.99 -52.75 26.72
C GLN A 268 -19.64 -52.93 25.24
N LYS A 269 -20.65 -53.09 24.37
CA LYS A 269 -20.43 -53.30 22.93
C LYS A 269 -20.04 -52.01 22.24
N ASP A 270 -18.97 -52.10 21.47
CA ASP A 270 -18.43 -51.07 20.59
C ASP A 270 -18.06 -51.76 19.27
N SER A 271 -18.98 -51.76 18.32
CA SER A 271 -18.92 -52.59 17.10
C SER A 271 -17.87 -52.12 16.12
N ASP A 272 -17.53 -50.83 16.10
CA ASP A 272 -16.53 -50.25 15.21
C ASP A 272 -15.23 -49.84 15.93
N GLY A 273 -15.20 -49.92 17.26
CA GLY A 273 -14.00 -49.78 18.07
C GLY A 273 -13.48 -48.34 18.09
N ASP A 274 -14.40 -47.37 18.06
CA ASP A 274 -14.08 -45.94 18.07
C ASP A 274 -14.04 -45.35 19.50
N GLY A 275 -14.38 -46.15 20.51
CA GLY A 275 -14.40 -45.78 21.92
C GLY A 275 -15.76 -45.29 22.43
N ILE A 276 -16.81 -45.27 21.58
CA ILE A 276 -18.19 -44.95 21.95
C ILE A 276 -19.06 -46.19 21.75
N THR A 277 -19.72 -46.62 22.81
CA THR A 277 -20.53 -47.84 22.81
C THR A 277 -21.72 -47.74 21.85
N ASP A 278 -22.13 -48.86 21.23
CA ASP A 278 -23.17 -48.95 20.20
C ASP A 278 -24.48 -48.25 20.57
N ASN A 279 -24.84 -48.23 21.86
CA ASN A 279 -26.05 -47.61 22.37
C ASN A 279 -25.99 -46.07 22.47
N ARG A 280 -24.77 -45.50 22.37
CA ARG A 280 -24.45 -44.07 22.43
C ARG A 280 -23.86 -43.56 21.11
N ASP A 281 -23.41 -44.46 20.25
CA ASP A 281 -22.87 -44.15 18.95
C ASP A 281 -23.99 -43.82 17.94
N SER A 282 -23.86 -42.65 17.33
CA SER A 282 -24.75 -42.14 16.28
C SER A 282 -24.17 -42.33 14.88
N CYS A 283 -22.90 -42.73 14.77
CA CYS A 283 -22.12 -42.85 13.56
C CYS A 283 -21.50 -44.25 13.40
N PRO A 284 -22.32 -45.32 13.34
CA PRO A 284 -21.82 -46.68 13.26
C PRO A 284 -20.95 -46.92 12.02
N GLY A 285 -19.77 -47.47 12.24
CA GLY A 285 -18.76 -47.76 11.23
C GLY A 285 -17.68 -46.68 11.09
N THR A 286 -17.46 -45.88 12.13
CA THR A 286 -16.29 -45.00 12.24
C THR A 286 -15.01 -45.83 12.22
N GLU A 287 -14.00 -45.40 11.47
CA GLU A 287 -12.76 -46.18 11.37
C GLU A 287 -12.03 -46.19 12.73
N SER A 288 -11.79 -47.39 13.26
CA SER A 288 -11.14 -47.57 14.57
C SER A 288 -9.82 -46.80 14.66
N GLY A 289 -9.65 -46.07 15.76
CA GLY A 289 -8.48 -45.23 16.02
C GLY A 289 -8.59 -43.79 15.54
N MET A 290 -9.67 -43.42 14.84
CA MET A 290 -9.98 -42.01 14.55
C MET A 290 -10.44 -41.29 15.82
N THR A 291 -10.12 -40.00 15.94
CA THR A 291 -10.66 -39.17 17.02
C THR A 291 -12.12 -38.85 16.74
N VAL A 292 -13.02 -39.26 17.64
CA VAL A 292 -14.47 -39.06 17.53
C VAL A 292 -15.00 -38.07 18.56
N ASN A 293 -16.16 -37.48 18.27
CA ASN A 293 -16.87 -36.66 19.25
C ASN A 293 -17.65 -37.53 20.25
N SER A 294 -18.45 -36.90 21.12
CA SER A 294 -19.24 -37.61 22.14
C SER A 294 -20.38 -38.50 21.59
N GLN A 295 -20.57 -38.51 20.27
CA GLN A 295 -21.59 -39.26 19.54
C GLN A 295 -20.99 -40.33 18.61
N GLY A 296 -19.68 -40.60 18.68
CA GLY A 296 -18.99 -41.59 17.82
C GLY A 296 -18.69 -41.11 16.41
N CYS A 297 -18.85 -39.81 16.12
CA CYS A 297 -18.63 -39.29 14.77
C CYS A 297 -17.24 -38.68 14.64
N SER A 298 -16.45 -39.16 13.68
CA SER A 298 -15.20 -38.51 13.26
C SER A 298 -15.48 -37.23 12.44
N SER A 299 -14.49 -36.37 12.28
CA SER A 299 -14.60 -35.17 11.43
C SER A 299 -14.96 -35.51 9.98
N ALA A 300 -14.50 -36.66 9.46
CA ALA A 300 -14.81 -37.12 8.10
C ALA A 300 -16.25 -37.61 7.89
N GLN A 301 -17.03 -37.77 8.96
CA GLN A 301 -18.45 -38.14 8.91
C GLN A 301 -19.36 -36.96 9.26
N ARG A 302 -18.79 -35.88 9.78
CA ARG A 302 -19.52 -34.70 10.22
C ARG A 302 -19.48 -33.62 9.16
N ASP A 303 -20.56 -32.86 9.11
CA ASP A 303 -20.75 -31.67 8.28
C ASP A 303 -21.51 -30.68 9.18
N THR A 304 -20.76 -29.83 9.87
CA THR A 304 -21.27 -29.05 11.00
C THR A 304 -22.28 -27.98 10.57
N ASP A 305 -22.07 -27.36 9.40
CA ASP A 305 -22.92 -26.30 8.86
C ASP A 305 -23.86 -26.78 7.74
N ASN A 306 -23.74 -28.05 7.34
CA ASN A 306 -24.57 -28.72 6.34
C ASN A 306 -24.45 -28.10 4.95
N ASP A 307 -23.27 -27.63 4.58
CA ASP A 307 -22.97 -27.09 3.27
C ASP A 307 -22.64 -28.18 2.21
N GLY A 308 -22.43 -29.42 2.68
CA GLY A 308 -22.13 -30.59 1.87
C GLY A 308 -20.65 -30.98 1.82
N VAL A 309 -19.78 -30.28 2.55
CA VAL A 309 -18.36 -30.57 2.74
C VAL A 309 -18.14 -31.05 4.18
N THR A 310 -17.36 -32.11 4.38
CA THR A 310 -17.14 -32.68 5.71
C THR A 310 -16.10 -31.88 6.50
N ASP A 311 -16.25 -31.84 7.83
CA ASP A 311 -15.43 -31.02 8.73
C ASP A 311 -13.90 -31.27 8.60
N ASP A 312 -13.48 -32.43 8.07
CA ASP A 312 -12.07 -32.78 7.87
C ASP A 312 -11.42 -32.09 6.66
N VAL A 313 -12.22 -31.64 5.70
CA VAL A 313 -11.77 -30.98 4.47
C VAL A 313 -12.40 -29.60 4.26
N ASP A 314 -13.29 -29.17 5.16
CA ASP A 314 -13.90 -27.85 5.16
C ASP A 314 -12.94 -26.79 5.72
N LEU A 315 -12.57 -25.82 4.89
CA LEU A 315 -11.74 -24.67 5.26
C LEU A 315 -12.57 -23.47 5.75
N CYS A 316 -13.88 -23.49 5.53
CA CYS A 316 -14.81 -22.41 5.82
C CYS A 316 -15.94 -22.85 6.75
N PRO A 317 -15.61 -23.19 8.01
CA PRO A 317 -16.62 -23.62 8.97
C PRO A 317 -17.64 -22.50 9.21
N GLU A 318 -18.92 -22.86 9.23
CA GLU A 318 -20.08 -21.96 9.42
C GLU A 318 -20.61 -21.28 8.13
N THR A 319 -20.49 -21.93 6.98
CA THR A 319 -21.14 -21.48 5.75
C THR A 319 -22.65 -21.35 5.91
N THR A 320 -23.21 -20.25 5.40
CA THR A 320 -24.64 -19.97 5.58
C THR A 320 -25.47 -21.01 4.83
N THR A 321 -26.41 -21.65 5.53
CA THR A 321 -27.25 -22.70 4.96
C THR A 321 -27.92 -22.28 3.65
N GLY A 322 -27.60 -22.99 2.57
CA GLY A 322 -28.17 -22.81 1.23
C GLY A 322 -27.34 -21.95 0.28
N GLU A 323 -26.20 -21.41 0.72
CA GLU A 323 -25.18 -20.89 -0.19
C GLU A 323 -24.53 -22.04 -0.98
N SER A 324 -24.02 -21.72 -2.18
CA SER A 324 -23.25 -22.67 -2.96
C SER A 324 -21.78 -22.55 -2.57
N VAL A 325 -21.20 -23.67 -2.15
CA VAL A 325 -19.79 -23.77 -1.76
C VAL A 325 -18.95 -24.44 -2.85
N ASP A 326 -17.65 -24.19 -2.80
CA ASP A 326 -16.68 -24.90 -3.63
C ASP A 326 -16.21 -26.20 -2.97
N ILE A 327 -15.05 -26.71 -3.40
CA ILE A 327 -14.52 -27.98 -2.88
C ILE A 327 -13.94 -27.86 -1.47
N ASP A 328 -13.63 -26.63 -1.03
CA ASP A 328 -13.03 -26.32 0.25
C ASP A 328 -14.09 -25.87 1.29
N GLY A 329 -15.38 -26.02 0.98
CA GLY A 329 -16.50 -25.59 1.85
C GLY A 329 -16.76 -24.08 1.81
N CYS A 330 -16.03 -23.33 1.00
CA CYS A 330 -16.14 -21.87 1.00
C CYS A 330 -17.18 -21.36 0.01
N SER A 331 -18.14 -20.57 0.49
CA SER A 331 -19.02 -19.77 -0.37
C SER A 331 -18.31 -18.50 -0.86
N ASP A 332 -18.85 -17.88 -1.91
CA ASP A 332 -18.32 -16.61 -2.44
C ASP A 332 -18.39 -15.45 -1.42
N THR A 333 -19.25 -15.54 -0.39
CA THR A 333 -19.40 -14.50 0.63
C THR A 333 -18.37 -14.60 1.76
N GLN A 334 -17.70 -15.75 1.89
CA GLN A 334 -16.67 -16.04 2.89
C GLN A 334 -15.24 -15.93 2.34
N LYS A 335 -15.06 -15.90 1.02
CA LYS A 335 -13.74 -15.79 0.41
C LYS A 335 -13.21 -14.37 0.52
N ASP A 336 -12.01 -14.26 1.04
CA ASP A 336 -11.24 -13.03 1.18
C ASP A 336 -9.79 -13.40 0.85
N SER A 337 -9.40 -13.17 -0.40
CA SER A 337 -8.16 -13.67 -1.00
C SER A 337 -6.92 -12.95 -0.49
N ASP A 338 -7.04 -11.68 -0.10
CA ASP A 338 -5.94 -10.85 0.39
C ASP A 338 -6.00 -10.61 1.93
N GLY A 339 -7.09 -11.04 2.57
CA GLY A 339 -7.26 -11.06 4.02
C GLY A 339 -7.46 -9.67 4.61
N ASP A 340 -7.97 -8.73 3.83
CA ASP A 340 -8.14 -7.34 4.25
C ASP A 340 -9.45 -7.10 5.06
N GLY A 341 -10.32 -8.11 5.11
CA GLY A 341 -11.60 -8.09 5.80
C GLY A 341 -12.80 -7.79 4.90
N VAL A 342 -12.61 -7.62 3.59
CA VAL A 342 -13.65 -7.46 2.56
C VAL A 342 -13.63 -8.69 1.66
N ASN A 343 -14.79 -9.29 1.40
CA ASN A 343 -14.83 -10.49 0.59
C ASN A 343 -14.58 -10.21 -0.91
N ASP A 344 -14.03 -11.20 -1.62
CA ASP A 344 -13.66 -11.14 -3.03
C ASP A 344 -14.75 -10.60 -3.96
N SER A 345 -16.02 -10.76 -3.57
CA SER A 345 -17.17 -10.34 -4.38
C SER A 345 -17.49 -8.85 -4.30
N LEU A 346 -17.04 -8.20 -3.22
CA LEU A 346 -17.22 -6.77 -2.93
C LEU A 346 -15.90 -6.00 -3.04
N ASP A 347 -14.78 -6.70 -2.98
CA ASP A 347 -13.44 -6.14 -3.03
C ASP A 347 -13.06 -5.68 -4.45
N GLN A 348 -12.78 -4.38 -4.57
CA GLN A 348 -12.30 -3.73 -5.78
C GLN A 348 -10.77 -3.63 -5.82
N CYS A 349 -10.09 -3.98 -4.72
CA CYS A 349 -8.67 -3.90 -4.52
C CYS A 349 -8.08 -5.23 -4.02
N PRO A 350 -8.11 -6.31 -4.84
CA PRO A 350 -7.81 -7.72 -4.44
C PRO A 350 -6.35 -8.04 -4.09
N GLU A 351 -5.55 -7.02 -3.84
CA GLU A 351 -4.12 -7.12 -3.52
C GLU A 351 -3.75 -6.15 -2.39
N THR A 352 -4.71 -5.73 -1.57
CA THR A 352 -4.38 -4.98 -0.35
C THR A 352 -3.71 -5.90 0.66
N SER A 353 -2.89 -5.31 1.53
CA SER A 353 -2.15 -6.13 2.49
C SER A 353 -3.03 -6.43 3.70
N THR A 354 -3.08 -7.69 4.11
CA THR A 354 -3.73 -8.13 5.35
C THR A 354 -3.40 -7.18 6.52
N GLY A 355 -4.44 -6.60 7.13
CA GLY A 355 -4.32 -5.68 8.28
C GLY A 355 -4.18 -4.19 7.91
N ASP A 356 -4.13 -3.85 6.62
CA ASP A 356 -4.34 -2.47 6.18
C ASP A 356 -5.77 -2.01 6.53
N SER A 357 -5.94 -0.71 6.79
CA SER A 357 -7.27 -0.14 6.98
C SER A 357 -7.87 0.17 5.60
N VAL A 358 -8.81 -0.67 5.19
CA VAL A 358 -9.55 -0.56 3.93
C VAL A 358 -10.96 0.02 4.14
N ASP A 359 -11.58 0.50 3.07
CA ASP A 359 -12.99 0.92 3.04
C ASP A 359 -13.95 -0.26 2.80
N GLU A 360 -15.23 0.01 2.51
CA GLU A 360 -16.24 -1.04 2.27
C GLU A 360 -16.00 -1.79 0.94
N GLU A 361 -15.13 -1.26 0.08
CA GLU A 361 -14.75 -1.82 -1.22
C GLU A 361 -13.34 -2.46 -1.21
N GLY A 362 -12.73 -2.67 -0.03
CA GLY A 362 -11.42 -3.30 0.10
C GLY A 362 -10.26 -2.36 -0.26
N CYS A 363 -10.51 -1.08 -0.50
CA CYS A 363 -9.49 -0.17 -0.98
C CYS A 363 -8.88 0.69 0.13
N THR A 364 -7.55 0.82 0.13
CA THR A 364 -6.88 1.81 1.00
C THR A 364 -7.01 3.22 0.42
N LEU A 365 -6.93 4.25 1.27
CA LEU A 365 -6.80 5.65 0.82
C LEU A 365 -5.61 5.86 -0.14
N ALA A 366 -4.56 5.04 -0.04
CA ALA A 366 -3.39 5.12 -0.92
C ALA A 366 -3.66 4.56 -2.33
N ALA A 367 -4.67 3.70 -2.49
CA ALA A 367 -5.11 3.19 -3.79
C ALA A 367 -5.94 4.21 -4.57
N ARG A 368 -6.44 5.27 -3.92
CA ARG A 368 -7.32 6.29 -4.51
C ARG A 368 -6.57 7.56 -4.89
N THR A 369 -6.97 8.17 -6.00
CA THR A 369 -6.50 9.48 -6.44
C THR A 369 -7.53 10.53 -6.03
N PHE A 370 -7.09 11.54 -5.29
CA PHE A 370 -7.95 12.64 -4.85
C PHE A 370 -8.32 13.57 -6.01
N VAL A 371 -9.62 13.77 -6.22
CA VAL A 371 -10.24 14.55 -7.30
C VAL A 371 -11.32 15.48 -6.70
N PRO A 372 -10.96 16.63 -6.10
CA PRO A 372 -11.87 17.47 -5.32
C PRO A 372 -12.84 18.35 -6.13
N ASP A 373 -12.77 18.31 -7.46
CA ASP A 373 -13.64 19.11 -8.33
C ASP A 373 -14.78 18.24 -8.84
N ASP A 374 -15.99 18.45 -8.31
CA ASP A 374 -17.19 17.69 -8.69
C ASP A 374 -17.40 17.63 -10.21
N ALA A 375 -17.02 18.67 -10.98
CA ALA A 375 -17.22 18.68 -12.42
C ALA A 375 -16.16 17.85 -13.15
N PHE A 376 -14.94 17.80 -12.64
CA PHE A 376 -13.90 16.90 -13.15
C PHE A 376 -14.23 15.43 -12.81
N GLU A 377 -14.57 15.14 -11.55
CA GLU A 377 -14.97 13.81 -11.11
C GLU A 377 -16.21 13.30 -11.86
N GLN A 378 -17.24 14.14 -12.02
CA GLN A 378 -18.42 13.78 -12.81
C GLN A 378 -18.09 13.40 -14.26
N GLN A 379 -17.05 13.99 -14.86
CA GLN A 379 -16.60 13.55 -16.18
C GLN A 379 -15.88 12.21 -16.14
N LEU A 380 -15.10 11.92 -15.10
CA LEU A 380 -14.50 10.61 -14.92
C LEU A 380 -15.61 9.54 -14.80
N ILE A 381 -16.69 9.85 -14.10
CA ILE A 381 -17.89 9.01 -14.03
C ILE A 381 -18.53 8.84 -15.42
N ASP A 382 -18.76 9.93 -16.15
CA ASP A 382 -19.36 9.88 -17.49
C ASP A 382 -18.49 9.10 -18.51
N LEU A 383 -17.17 9.09 -18.30
CA LEU A 383 -16.19 8.33 -19.08
C LEU A 383 -16.07 6.86 -18.64
N GLY A 384 -16.64 6.50 -17.48
CA GLY A 384 -16.60 5.15 -16.92
C GLY A 384 -15.28 4.81 -16.21
N TYR A 385 -14.58 5.82 -15.70
CA TYR A 385 -13.41 5.65 -14.83
C TYR A 385 -13.75 5.65 -13.35
N ASP A 386 -14.96 6.08 -13.02
CA ASP A 386 -15.45 6.27 -11.66
C ASP A 386 -16.97 5.98 -11.60
N ASP A 387 -17.49 5.76 -10.41
CA ASP A 387 -18.87 5.30 -10.19
C ASP A 387 -19.73 6.25 -9.34
N ILE A 388 -19.10 7.01 -8.42
CA ILE A 388 -19.77 7.89 -7.49
C ILE A 388 -19.02 9.22 -7.35
N LEU A 389 -19.70 10.24 -6.85
CA LEU A 389 -19.11 11.54 -6.58
C LEU A 389 -18.69 11.57 -5.09
N ASP A 390 -17.44 11.27 -4.81
CA ASP A 390 -16.91 11.11 -3.45
C ASP A 390 -15.54 11.79 -3.20
N ASP A 391 -15.09 12.64 -4.13
CA ASP A 391 -13.77 13.28 -4.20
C ASP A 391 -12.61 12.32 -4.53
N TYR A 392 -12.88 11.07 -4.94
CA TYR A 392 -11.86 10.05 -5.17
C TYR A 392 -12.16 9.11 -6.34
N VAL A 393 -11.18 8.97 -7.23
CA VAL A 393 -11.20 7.91 -8.24
C VAL A 393 -10.21 6.81 -7.89
N LEU A 394 -10.58 5.55 -8.11
CA LEU A 394 -9.66 4.43 -7.93
C LEU A 394 -8.48 4.55 -8.92
N THR A 395 -7.24 4.56 -8.41
CA THR A 395 -6.07 4.90 -9.23
C THR A 395 -5.82 3.87 -10.33
N GLU A 396 -6.17 2.60 -10.12
CA GLU A 396 -6.03 1.57 -11.15
C GLU A 396 -6.94 1.79 -12.38
N ASN A 397 -8.11 2.41 -12.20
CA ASN A 397 -9.02 2.73 -13.31
C ASN A 397 -8.40 3.76 -14.27
N ILE A 398 -7.55 4.65 -13.75
CA ILE A 398 -6.99 5.78 -14.51
C ILE A 398 -5.51 5.62 -14.87
N ASN A 399 -4.73 4.83 -14.12
CA ASN A 399 -3.28 4.75 -14.28
C ASN A 399 -2.84 4.09 -15.60
N THR A 400 -3.72 3.33 -16.27
CA THR A 400 -3.45 2.68 -17.55
C THR A 400 -3.88 3.49 -18.77
N VAL A 401 -4.65 4.56 -18.56
CA VAL A 401 -5.23 5.38 -19.62
C VAL A 401 -4.13 6.11 -20.40
N THR A 402 -4.20 6.02 -21.73
CA THR A 402 -3.20 6.60 -22.65
C THR A 402 -3.71 7.81 -23.42
N SER A 403 -5.02 8.00 -23.49
CA SER A 403 -5.66 9.13 -24.15
C SER A 403 -6.80 9.61 -23.28
N LEU A 404 -6.78 10.88 -22.90
CA LEU A 404 -7.83 11.50 -22.10
C LEU A 404 -8.37 12.73 -22.82
N GLU A 405 -9.70 12.82 -22.90
CA GLU A 405 -10.41 13.99 -23.41
C GLU A 405 -11.30 14.52 -22.29
N ILE A 406 -11.07 15.77 -21.90
CA ILE A 406 -11.82 16.47 -20.86
C ILE A 406 -12.54 17.64 -21.50
N VAL A 407 -13.80 17.85 -21.13
CA VAL A 407 -14.59 19.02 -21.51
C VAL A 407 -14.69 19.96 -20.31
N GLY A 408 -13.91 21.04 -20.31
CA GLY A 408 -13.95 22.07 -19.28
C GLY A 408 -15.32 22.74 -19.14
N THR A 409 -15.59 23.32 -17.98
CA THR A 409 -16.83 24.04 -17.70
C THR A 409 -16.72 25.52 -18.08
N ASN A 410 -17.80 26.29 -17.88
CA ASN A 410 -17.74 27.74 -18.10
C ASN A 410 -16.98 28.48 -16.97
N ASP A 411 -16.91 27.89 -15.77
CA ASP A 411 -16.42 28.54 -14.55
C ASP A 411 -14.94 28.19 -14.24
N GLY A 412 -14.29 27.41 -15.09
CA GLY A 412 -12.92 26.93 -14.89
C GLY A 412 -12.91 25.68 -14.02
N MET A 413 -12.58 24.54 -14.62
CA MET A 413 -12.45 23.26 -13.93
C MET A 413 -11.06 23.12 -13.29
N ASP A 414 -10.99 22.70 -12.03
CA ASP A 414 -9.74 22.27 -11.38
C ASP A 414 -9.45 20.81 -11.75
N LEU A 415 -8.25 20.56 -12.28
CA LEU A 415 -7.81 19.23 -12.70
C LEU A 415 -6.91 18.55 -11.65
N THR A 416 -7.00 18.97 -10.39
CA THR A 416 -6.39 18.24 -9.28
C THR A 416 -6.83 16.77 -9.33
N GLY A 417 -5.86 15.85 -9.36
CA GLY A 417 -6.09 14.42 -9.58
C GLY A 417 -5.59 13.93 -10.94
N LEU A 418 -5.41 14.83 -11.93
CA LEU A 418 -4.91 14.47 -13.26
C LEU A 418 -3.57 13.72 -13.20
N GLN A 419 -2.73 13.96 -12.20
CA GLN A 419 -1.47 13.25 -11.97
C GLN A 419 -1.61 11.73 -11.81
N GLY A 420 -2.78 11.23 -11.41
CA GLY A 420 -3.06 9.79 -11.32
C GLY A 420 -3.03 9.09 -12.69
N PHE A 421 -3.23 9.85 -13.77
CA PHE A 421 -3.13 9.38 -15.15
C PHE A 421 -1.65 9.27 -15.62
N SER A 422 -0.91 8.36 -14.99
CA SER A 422 0.55 8.23 -15.16
C SER A 422 1.02 7.82 -16.55
N ARG A 423 0.12 7.32 -17.41
CA ARG A 423 0.44 6.76 -18.75
C ARG A 423 -0.14 7.54 -19.93
N ILE A 424 -0.67 8.74 -19.70
CA ILE A 424 -1.21 9.58 -20.77
C ILE A 424 -0.13 9.89 -21.82
N VAL A 425 -0.51 9.68 -23.08
CA VAL A 425 0.25 10.02 -24.30
C VAL A 425 -0.42 11.17 -25.03
N SER A 426 -1.76 11.26 -25.00
CA SER A 426 -2.55 12.33 -25.60
C SER A 426 -3.54 12.91 -24.60
N LEU A 427 -3.48 14.23 -24.39
CA LEU A 427 -4.42 14.96 -23.55
C LEU A 427 -5.11 16.04 -24.38
N ARG A 428 -6.44 15.98 -24.43
CA ARG A 428 -7.29 16.97 -25.09
C ARG A 428 -8.19 17.63 -24.07
N ILE A 429 -8.26 18.95 -24.09
CA ILE A 429 -9.10 19.74 -23.20
C ILE A 429 -9.98 20.67 -24.02
N GLY A 430 -11.30 20.55 -23.89
CA GLY A 430 -12.29 21.37 -24.57
C GLY A 430 -13.06 22.26 -23.58
N GLY A 431 -12.82 23.56 -23.50
CA GLY A 431 -13.50 24.45 -22.54
C GLY A 431 -12.56 25.07 -21.50
N ASN A 432 -13.11 25.80 -20.52
CA ASN A 432 -12.29 26.55 -19.56
C ASN A 432 -11.81 25.66 -18.42
N VAL A 433 -10.54 25.80 -18.09
CA VAL A 433 -9.84 25.07 -17.03
C VAL A 433 -8.95 26.06 -16.28
N GLY A 434 -8.76 25.81 -14.99
CA GLY A 434 -7.91 26.63 -14.14
C GLY A 434 -6.42 26.46 -14.47
N SER A 435 -5.62 26.13 -13.46
CA SER A 435 -4.21 25.84 -13.66
C SER A 435 -3.99 24.38 -14.08
N ILE A 436 -3.11 24.16 -15.06
CA ILE A 436 -2.73 22.80 -15.48
C ILE A 436 -1.24 22.61 -15.22
N ASN A 437 -0.90 21.55 -14.48
CA ASN A 437 0.45 21.09 -14.33
C ASN A 437 0.68 19.78 -15.08
N LEU A 438 1.52 19.81 -16.11
CA LEU A 438 1.82 18.64 -16.92
C LEU A 438 3.06 17.87 -16.44
N SER A 439 3.81 18.34 -15.44
CA SER A 439 5.15 17.83 -15.08
C SER A 439 5.22 16.33 -14.74
N ASN A 440 4.09 15.73 -14.37
CA ASN A 440 3.97 14.32 -13.99
C ASN A 440 3.55 13.39 -15.14
N HIS A 441 3.56 13.88 -16.39
CA HIS A 441 3.18 13.10 -17.58
C HIS A 441 4.37 12.90 -18.54
N PRO A 442 5.36 12.05 -18.16
CA PRO A 442 6.61 11.91 -18.91
C PRO A 442 6.42 11.31 -20.30
N LEU A 443 5.28 10.65 -20.57
CA LEU A 443 4.96 10.02 -21.85
C LEU A 443 4.13 10.91 -22.79
N LEU A 444 3.78 12.13 -22.37
CA LEU A 444 2.92 13.01 -23.14
C LEU A 444 3.58 13.40 -24.48
N GLU A 445 2.91 13.08 -25.58
CA GLU A 445 3.35 13.40 -26.94
C GLU A 445 2.47 14.46 -27.63
N SER A 446 1.18 14.53 -27.27
CA SER A 446 0.20 15.46 -27.86
C SER A 446 -0.62 16.13 -26.77
N PHE A 447 -0.59 17.47 -26.74
CA PHE A 447 -1.41 18.30 -25.86
C PHE A 447 -2.22 19.29 -26.69
N ILE A 448 -3.54 19.21 -26.55
CA ILE A 448 -4.48 19.98 -27.38
C ILE A 448 -5.51 20.67 -26.49
N VAL A 449 -5.69 21.97 -26.70
CA VAL A 449 -6.73 22.78 -26.05
C VAL A 449 -7.65 23.37 -27.10
N GLU A 450 -8.96 23.19 -26.94
CA GLU A 450 -9.99 23.69 -27.85
C GLU A 450 -11.08 24.49 -27.10
N PHE A 451 -11.61 25.54 -27.72
CA PHE A 451 -12.82 26.24 -27.26
C PHE A 451 -12.79 26.71 -25.78
N GLY A 452 -11.64 27.18 -25.29
CA GLY A 452 -11.46 27.43 -23.85
C GLY A 452 -10.37 28.42 -23.46
N GLU A 453 -10.48 28.93 -22.26
CA GLU A 453 -9.45 29.70 -21.56
C GLU A 453 -8.72 28.81 -20.56
N VAL A 454 -7.39 28.76 -20.66
CA VAL A 454 -6.50 28.17 -19.64
C VAL A 454 -5.90 29.33 -18.87
N GLU A 455 -6.30 29.47 -17.60
CA GLU A 455 -5.86 30.59 -16.77
C GLU A 455 -4.34 30.59 -16.57
N GLU A 456 -3.77 29.40 -16.30
CA GLU A 456 -2.33 29.21 -16.15
C GLU A 456 -1.91 27.83 -16.63
N LEU A 457 -0.93 27.77 -17.54
CA LEU A 457 -0.30 26.52 -17.94
C LEU A 457 1.11 26.52 -17.37
N ALA A 458 1.34 25.70 -16.35
CA ALA A 458 2.65 25.59 -15.71
C ALA A 458 3.72 25.26 -16.76
N ALA A 459 4.97 25.68 -16.50
CA ALA A 459 6.08 25.50 -17.44
C ALA A 459 6.17 24.05 -17.94
N ILE A 460 6.14 23.90 -19.26
CA ILE A 460 6.19 22.63 -19.95
C ILE A 460 7.64 22.38 -20.34
N SER A 461 8.29 21.51 -19.56
CA SER A 461 9.56 20.89 -19.93
C SER A 461 9.32 19.42 -20.26
N HIS A 462 8.93 19.14 -21.51
CA HIS A 462 8.55 17.79 -21.93
C HIS A 462 9.26 17.40 -23.23
N PRO A 463 10.33 16.59 -23.17
CA PRO A 463 11.11 16.24 -24.35
C PRO A 463 10.31 15.42 -25.38
N ASN A 464 9.22 14.77 -24.96
CA ASN A 464 8.39 13.90 -25.79
C ASN A 464 7.27 14.61 -26.56
N ILE A 465 6.94 15.86 -26.22
CA ILE A 465 5.91 16.61 -26.92
C ILE A 465 6.30 16.80 -28.39
N LYS A 466 5.42 16.32 -29.27
CA LYS A 466 5.50 16.44 -30.74
C LYS A 466 4.43 17.40 -31.26
N GLU A 467 3.32 17.52 -30.53
CA GLU A 467 2.18 18.35 -30.88
C GLU A 467 1.74 19.16 -29.66
N PHE A 468 1.67 20.49 -29.87
CA PHE A 468 1.11 21.45 -28.92
C PHE A 468 0.18 22.36 -29.70
N THR A 469 -1.13 22.25 -29.46
CA THR A 469 -2.14 22.96 -30.25
C THR A 469 -3.13 23.67 -29.33
N LEU A 470 -3.36 24.95 -29.61
CA LEU A 470 -4.46 25.76 -29.11
C LEU A 470 -5.34 26.16 -30.29
N PHE A 471 -6.63 25.85 -30.18
CA PHE A 471 -7.64 26.20 -31.16
C PHE A 471 -8.80 26.94 -30.50
N ASN A 472 -9.08 28.17 -30.94
CA ASN A 472 -10.18 28.97 -30.43
C ASN A 472 -10.15 29.12 -28.90
N GLY A 473 -9.10 29.76 -28.38
CA GLY A 473 -8.87 29.83 -26.95
C GLY A 473 -7.78 30.79 -26.52
N THR A 474 -7.62 30.90 -25.21
CA THR A 474 -6.64 31.80 -24.55
C THR A 474 -5.75 31.01 -23.62
N ILE A 475 -4.44 31.26 -23.65
CA ILE A 475 -3.52 30.82 -22.60
C ILE A 475 -2.74 32.03 -22.09
N ASN A 476 -2.87 32.35 -20.80
CA ASN A 476 -2.27 33.59 -20.28
C ASN A 476 -0.77 33.47 -20.04
N ASN A 477 -0.30 32.35 -19.50
CA ASN A 477 1.12 32.16 -19.21
C ASN A 477 1.53 30.76 -19.63
N THR A 478 2.59 30.65 -20.44
CA THR A 478 3.16 29.37 -20.84
C THR A 478 4.64 29.49 -21.08
N VAL A 479 5.38 28.46 -20.65
CA VAL A 479 6.77 28.26 -21.03
C VAL A 479 6.86 26.91 -21.73
N LEU A 480 7.33 26.91 -22.98
CA LEU A 480 7.72 25.72 -23.72
C LEU A 480 9.25 25.66 -23.72
N GLU A 481 9.80 24.86 -22.82
CA GLU A 481 11.24 24.70 -22.66
C GLU A 481 11.62 23.23 -22.93
N ASP A 482 12.79 22.98 -23.53
CA ASP A 482 13.36 21.64 -23.71
C ASP A 482 12.42 20.61 -24.38
N CYS A 483 11.45 21.08 -25.17
CA CYS A 483 10.51 20.24 -25.93
C CYS A 483 11.18 19.70 -27.20
N ALA A 484 12.14 18.79 -27.01
CA ALA A 484 13.10 18.35 -28.03
C ALA A 484 12.47 17.85 -29.34
N ASN A 485 11.26 17.28 -29.26
CA ASN A 485 10.56 16.69 -30.40
C ASN A 485 9.54 17.62 -31.07
N LEU A 486 9.30 18.83 -30.55
CA LEU A 486 8.33 19.75 -31.12
C LEU A 486 8.93 20.43 -32.36
N ALA A 487 8.41 20.06 -33.54
CA ALA A 487 8.96 20.51 -34.83
C ALA A 487 8.28 21.78 -35.38
N VAL A 488 7.01 22.00 -35.03
CA VAL A 488 6.19 23.11 -35.53
C VAL A 488 5.27 23.59 -34.40
N PHE A 489 5.23 24.90 -34.19
CA PHE A 489 4.24 25.56 -33.35
C PHE A 489 3.31 26.35 -34.29
N PHE A 490 2.15 25.76 -34.60
CA PHE A 490 1.14 26.36 -35.48
C PHE A 490 -0.21 26.33 -34.80
N ASN A 491 -0.73 27.49 -34.44
CA ASN A 491 -2.01 27.61 -33.73
C ASN A 491 -3.00 28.47 -34.51
N GLN A 492 -4.29 28.32 -34.22
CA GLN A 492 -5.34 29.04 -34.93
C GLN A 492 -6.36 29.60 -33.95
N ASP A 493 -6.83 30.83 -34.21
CA ASP A 493 -7.83 31.50 -33.37
C ASP A 493 -7.38 31.50 -31.89
N ALA A 494 -6.08 31.76 -31.69
CA ALA A 494 -5.37 31.47 -30.46
C ALA A 494 -4.78 32.76 -29.87
N TYR A 495 -5.04 33.03 -28.60
CA TYR A 495 -4.50 34.19 -27.90
C TYR A 495 -3.57 33.75 -26.77
N TYR A 496 -2.31 34.19 -26.84
CA TYR A 496 -1.34 34.01 -25.78
C TYR A 496 -1.06 35.37 -25.15
N ASP A 497 -1.21 35.50 -23.82
CA ASP A 497 -0.73 36.70 -23.14
C ASP A 497 0.81 36.65 -23.08
N ASN A 498 1.40 35.71 -22.35
CA ASN A 498 2.84 35.53 -22.25
C ASN A 498 3.25 34.11 -22.67
N ILE A 499 4.14 34.01 -23.66
CA ILE A 499 4.73 32.74 -24.06
C ILE A 499 6.24 32.84 -24.22
N ILE A 500 6.95 31.89 -23.62
CA ILE A 500 8.39 31.69 -23.79
C ILE A 500 8.60 30.36 -24.51
N ILE A 501 9.37 30.36 -25.59
CA ILE A 501 9.78 29.17 -26.34
C ILE A 501 11.30 29.10 -26.31
N SER A 502 11.87 28.18 -25.54
CA SER A 502 13.31 28.13 -25.29
C SER A 502 13.90 26.73 -25.49
N ASN A 503 15.07 26.65 -26.12
CA ASN A 503 15.84 25.40 -26.25
C ASN A 503 15.11 24.27 -27.02
N LEU A 504 14.35 24.60 -28.08
CA LEU A 504 13.71 23.60 -28.94
C LEU A 504 14.58 23.31 -30.20
N PRO A 505 15.37 22.21 -30.22
CA PRO A 505 16.33 21.92 -31.29
C PRO A 505 15.72 21.57 -32.63
N LEU A 506 14.47 21.07 -32.68
CA LEU A 506 13.79 20.67 -33.92
C LEU A 506 12.75 21.68 -34.43
N LEU A 507 12.48 22.73 -33.66
CA LEU A 507 11.45 23.70 -34.02
C LEU A 507 11.84 24.45 -35.30
N THR A 508 10.97 24.41 -36.31
CA THR A 508 11.21 25.00 -37.63
C THR A 508 10.35 26.23 -37.90
N PHE A 509 9.19 26.33 -37.25
CA PHE A 509 8.23 27.41 -37.46
C PHE A 509 7.45 27.73 -36.18
N VAL A 510 7.24 29.03 -35.91
CA VAL A 510 6.35 29.54 -34.86
C VAL A 510 5.35 30.49 -35.48
N GLY A 511 4.05 30.22 -35.34
CA GLY A 511 3.05 31.04 -36.00
C GLY A 511 1.64 30.51 -36.02
N GLY A 512 0.83 31.06 -36.92
CA GLY A 512 -0.59 30.70 -36.99
C GLY A 512 -1.48 31.61 -37.83
N LEU A 513 -2.77 31.28 -37.84
CA LEU A 513 -3.86 32.11 -38.37
C LEU A 513 -4.66 32.69 -37.21
N ASP A 514 -4.99 33.98 -37.25
CA ASP A 514 -5.75 34.63 -36.17
C ASP A 514 -5.07 34.46 -34.79
N ILE A 515 -3.74 34.31 -34.80
CA ILE A 515 -2.93 34.07 -33.62
C ILE A 515 -2.44 35.39 -33.04
N SER A 516 -2.54 35.54 -31.73
CA SER A 516 -2.14 36.73 -31.01
C SER A 516 -1.18 36.41 -29.88
N PHE A 517 -0.19 37.27 -29.66
CA PHE A 517 0.79 37.18 -28.58
C PHE A 517 0.87 38.56 -27.92
N GLN A 518 0.67 38.73 -26.60
CA GLN A 518 1.03 39.99 -25.95
C GLN A 518 2.54 40.08 -25.72
N ASN A 519 3.17 38.99 -25.31
CA ASN A 519 4.62 38.86 -25.19
C ASN A 519 5.05 37.49 -25.71
N LEU A 520 5.90 37.47 -26.74
CA LEU A 520 6.51 36.26 -27.28
C LEU A 520 8.02 36.37 -27.20
N ARG A 521 8.64 35.46 -26.45
CA ARG A 521 10.08 35.29 -26.42
C ARG A 521 10.46 33.94 -27.02
N ILE A 522 11.35 33.95 -28.01
CA ILE A 522 11.92 32.74 -28.61
C ILE A 522 13.43 32.78 -28.43
N GLU A 523 14.01 31.76 -27.81
CA GLU A 523 15.45 31.68 -27.60
C GLU A 523 16.03 30.30 -27.89
N ASN A 524 17.26 30.28 -28.41
CA ASN A 524 18.06 29.06 -28.60
C ASN A 524 17.35 27.96 -29.43
N CYS A 525 16.64 28.35 -30.49
CA CYS A 525 15.97 27.43 -31.41
C CYS A 525 16.74 27.35 -32.73
N PRO A 526 17.77 26.47 -32.85
CA PRO A 526 18.74 26.51 -33.94
C PRO A 526 18.19 26.12 -35.31
N GLN A 527 17.07 25.39 -35.40
CA GLN A 527 16.43 24.98 -36.66
C GLN A 527 15.28 25.88 -37.09
N LEU A 528 14.95 26.89 -36.29
CA LEU A 528 13.84 27.80 -36.56
C LEU A 528 14.16 28.59 -37.83
N ASN A 529 13.34 28.49 -38.86
CA ASN A 529 13.55 29.17 -40.14
C ASN A 529 12.52 30.26 -40.44
N GLY A 530 11.38 30.23 -39.74
CA GLY A 530 10.28 31.16 -39.94
C GLY A 530 9.51 31.46 -38.65
N VAL A 531 9.17 32.73 -38.45
CA VAL A 531 8.24 33.16 -37.41
C VAL A 531 7.20 34.06 -38.05
N GLY A 532 5.91 33.82 -37.82
CA GLY A 532 4.91 34.68 -38.42
C GLY A 532 3.45 34.30 -38.21
N GLY A 533 2.56 35.25 -38.48
CA GLY A 533 1.12 35.03 -38.38
C GLY A 533 0.33 36.03 -39.19
N VAL A 534 -0.94 35.73 -39.43
CA VAL A 534 -1.86 36.60 -40.17
C VAL A 534 -3.11 36.86 -39.35
N ASN A 535 -3.68 38.06 -39.53
CA ASN A 535 -4.89 38.54 -38.89
C ASN A 535 -4.85 38.59 -37.33
N GLY A 536 -3.64 38.61 -36.75
CA GLY A 536 -3.43 38.56 -35.30
C GLY A 536 -3.13 39.89 -34.60
N GLY A 537 -3.05 39.84 -33.27
CA GLY A 537 -2.57 40.90 -32.39
C GLY A 537 -1.23 40.55 -31.74
N TYR A 538 -0.20 41.33 -32.02
CA TYR A 538 1.15 41.06 -31.53
C TYR A 538 1.61 42.20 -30.62
N GLY A 539 2.18 41.89 -29.46
CA GLY A 539 2.80 42.82 -28.53
C GLY A 539 4.32 42.71 -28.58
N ASP A 540 5.03 42.62 -27.46
CA ASP A 540 6.49 42.59 -27.49
C ASP A 540 7.03 41.25 -28.01
N LEU A 541 7.98 41.32 -28.94
CA LEU A 541 8.58 40.18 -29.61
C LEU A 541 10.09 40.17 -29.38
N GLU A 542 10.61 39.10 -28.78
CA GLU A 542 12.03 38.87 -28.58
C GLU A 542 12.45 37.58 -29.28
N ILE A 543 13.38 37.65 -30.23
CA ILE A 543 13.92 36.46 -30.90
C ILE A 543 15.43 36.48 -30.79
N ILE A 544 15.99 35.50 -30.08
CA ILE A 544 17.39 35.50 -29.65
C ILE A 544 18.04 34.17 -30.04
N ASN A 545 19.23 34.25 -30.65
CA ASN A 545 20.08 33.08 -30.93
C ASN A 545 19.39 31.97 -31.75
N CYS A 546 18.53 32.35 -32.69
CA CYS A 546 17.88 31.44 -33.63
C CYS A 546 18.64 31.48 -34.96
N VAL A 547 19.78 30.80 -35.01
CA VAL A 547 20.81 30.99 -36.05
C VAL A 547 20.36 30.68 -37.48
N ASN A 548 19.37 29.80 -37.68
CA ASN A 548 18.82 29.48 -39.01
C ASN A 548 17.56 30.30 -39.37
N LEU A 549 17.19 31.29 -38.56
CA LEU A 549 16.01 32.10 -38.83
C LEU A 549 16.19 32.90 -40.11
N GLU A 550 15.36 32.66 -41.11
CA GLU A 550 15.45 33.34 -42.41
C GLU A 550 14.39 34.43 -42.58
N ARG A 551 13.20 34.22 -41.99
CA ARG A 551 12.00 35.03 -42.30
C ARG A 551 11.18 35.34 -41.05
N ILE A 552 10.81 36.60 -40.90
CA ILE A 552 9.80 37.06 -39.93
C ILE A 552 8.64 37.69 -40.73
N GLY A 553 7.41 37.30 -40.44
CA GLY A 553 6.23 37.71 -41.21
C GLY A 553 4.96 37.85 -40.36
N PHE A 554 4.62 39.06 -39.95
CA PHE A 554 3.41 39.33 -39.19
C PHE A 554 2.48 40.28 -39.97
N ILE A 555 1.23 39.86 -40.18
CA ILE A 555 0.20 40.65 -40.85
C ILE A 555 -0.94 40.82 -39.85
N SER A 556 -1.13 42.01 -39.31
CA SER A 556 -2.17 42.21 -38.30
C SER A 556 -3.56 42.45 -38.90
N GLY A 557 -4.59 42.00 -38.17
CA GLY A 557 -6.02 42.10 -38.50
C GLY A 557 -6.74 43.38 -38.07
N GLY A 558 -6.09 44.23 -37.27
CA GLY A 558 -6.61 45.53 -36.86
C GLY A 558 -7.43 45.56 -35.55
N LEU A 559 -7.29 46.71 -34.88
CA LEU A 559 -7.94 47.21 -33.65
C LEU A 559 -7.20 47.03 -32.31
N ASN A 560 -6.50 45.92 -32.06
CA ASN A 560 -5.78 45.70 -30.78
C ASN A 560 -4.30 45.27 -30.90
N SER A 561 -3.75 45.28 -32.10
CA SER A 561 -2.35 44.98 -32.40
C SER A 561 -1.43 46.18 -32.15
N SER A 562 -0.38 45.94 -31.38
CA SER A 562 0.73 46.89 -31.27
C SER A 562 1.98 46.13 -30.88
N VAL A 563 2.74 45.62 -31.84
CA VAL A 563 4.13 45.26 -31.57
C VAL A 563 4.78 46.54 -31.16
N ARG A 564 5.05 46.66 -29.86
CA ARG A 564 5.65 47.87 -29.32
C ARG A 564 7.14 47.80 -29.57
N ASN A 565 7.72 46.64 -29.30
CA ASN A 565 9.14 46.35 -29.45
C ASN A 565 9.37 45.04 -30.21
N LEU A 566 10.32 45.06 -31.15
CA LEU A 566 10.86 43.87 -31.80
C LEU A 566 12.38 43.83 -31.56
N THR A 567 12.81 42.86 -30.76
CA THR A 567 14.21 42.65 -30.42
C THR A 567 14.76 41.45 -31.19
N LEU A 568 15.84 41.67 -31.94
CA LEU A 568 16.50 40.65 -32.76
C LEU A 568 17.98 40.56 -32.41
N GLU A 569 18.39 39.48 -31.74
CA GLU A 569 19.79 39.28 -31.34
C GLU A 569 20.32 37.93 -31.86
N LYS A 570 21.51 37.92 -32.47
CA LYS A 570 22.20 36.69 -32.95
C LYS A 570 21.36 35.83 -33.92
N ASN A 571 20.58 36.49 -34.78
CA ASN A 571 19.82 35.85 -35.87
C ASN A 571 20.52 36.13 -37.20
N ASP A 572 21.71 35.56 -37.39
CA ASP A 572 22.66 35.96 -38.43
C ASP A 572 22.19 35.64 -39.87
N ASN A 573 21.28 34.68 -40.04
CA ASN A 573 20.73 34.28 -41.36
C ASN A 573 19.41 34.99 -41.72
N LEU A 574 18.95 35.95 -40.92
CA LEU A 574 17.67 36.63 -41.16
C LEU A 574 17.76 37.49 -42.43
N THR A 575 16.96 37.13 -43.45
CA THR A 575 16.99 37.78 -44.77
C THR A 575 15.75 38.62 -45.05
N SER A 576 14.60 38.31 -44.44
CA SER A 576 13.33 38.98 -44.71
C SER A 576 12.57 39.29 -43.43
N VAL A 577 12.19 40.55 -43.25
CA VAL A 577 11.30 41.00 -42.18
C VAL A 577 10.10 41.71 -42.79
N MET A 578 8.92 41.16 -42.56
CA MET A 578 7.64 41.73 -42.97
C MET A 578 6.75 41.92 -41.76
N VAL A 579 6.38 43.16 -41.46
CA VAL A 579 5.41 43.47 -40.41
C VAL A 579 4.45 44.56 -40.91
N THR A 580 3.15 44.26 -40.92
CA THR A 580 2.15 45.16 -41.52
C THR A 580 0.95 45.38 -40.59
N TYR A 581 0.39 46.59 -40.64
CA TYR A 581 -0.75 47.04 -39.83
C TYR A 581 -0.47 47.04 -38.32
N ASP A 582 0.63 47.68 -37.94
CA ASP A 582 1.16 47.63 -36.58
C ASP A 582 1.41 49.02 -35.95
N ARG A 583 1.93 49.10 -34.73
CA ARG A 583 2.20 50.37 -34.03
C ARG A 583 3.59 50.41 -33.40
N PHE A 584 4.61 49.95 -34.13
CA PHE A 584 6.01 50.09 -33.71
C PHE A 584 6.33 51.49 -33.21
N GLN A 585 6.90 51.56 -32.00
CA GLN A 585 7.48 52.80 -31.48
C GLN A 585 8.96 52.89 -31.86
N SER A 586 9.65 51.76 -31.89
CA SER A 586 11.04 51.64 -32.32
C SER A 586 11.28 50.31 -33.03
N LEU A 587 12.36 50.25 -33.81
CA LEU A 587 12.82 49.03 -34.48
C LEU A 587 14.35 49.12 -34.61
N ASP A 588 15.07 48.21 -33.96
CA ASP A 588 16.52 48.05 -34.11
C ASP A 588 16.83 46.76 -34.90
N ILE A 589 17.44 46.94 -36.07
CA ILE A 589 17.90 45.84 -36.94
C ILE A 589 19.41 45.95 -37.22
N SER A 590 20.13 46.76 -36.44
CA SER A 590 21.55 47.05 -36.66
C SER A 590 22.45 45.82 -36.52
N ALA A 591 22.01 44.82 -35.76
CA ALA A 591 22.70 43.55 -35.59
C ALA A 591 22.43 42.54 -36.73
N ASN A 592 21.44 42.78 -37.60
CA ASN A 592 20.96 41.83 -38.61
C ASN A 592 21.36 42.25 -40.04
N ASN A 593 22.66 42.20 -40.33
CA ASN A 593 23.21 42.68 -41.60
C ASN A 593 22.85 41.82 -42.82
N SER A 594 22.32 40.61 -42.61
CA SER A 594 21.88 39.70 -43.67
C SER A 594 20.51 40.04 -44.27
N ILE A 595 19.79 41.01 -43.69
CA ILE A 595 18.48 41.42 -44.19
C ILE A 595 18.62 42.00 -45.60
N THR A 596 17.88 41.39 -46.54
CA THR A 596 17.79 41.81 -47.95
C THR A 596 16.41 42.39 -48.29
N ASN A 597 15.38 42.05 -47.52
CA ASN A 597 14.01 42.48 -47.71
C ASN A 597 13.42 43.01 -46.41
N LEU A 598 13.04 44.28 -46.38
CA LEU A 598 12.39 44.92 -45.25
C LEU A 598 11.06 45.54 -45.70
N ASN A 599 9.95 45.03 -45.18
CA ASN A 599 8.60 45.52 -45.48
C ASN A 599 7.85 45.85 -44.19
N ILE A 600 7.83 47.13 -43.80
CA ILE A 600 7.19 47.60 -42.58
C ILE A 600 6.10 48.61 -42.97
N GLN A 601 4.83 48.24 -42.91
CA GLN A 601 3.72 49.08 -43.39
C GLN A 601 2.73 49.40 -42.29
N SER A 602 2.10 50.58 -42.40
CA SER A 602 1.07 51.07 -41.48
C SER A 602 1.55 50.97 -40.04
N ASN A 603 2.68 51.63 -39.74
CA ASN A 603 3.34 51.65 -38.43
C ASN A 603 3.36 53.06 -37.79
N SER A 604 3.84 53.17 -36.54
CA SER A 604 3.98 54.42 -35.78
C SER A 604 5.42 54.91 -35.62
N LEU A 605 6.37 54.39 -36.41
CA LEU A 605 7.77 54.80 -36.37
C LEU A 605 7.90 56.27 -36.78
N THR A 606 8.76 56.99 -36.07
CA THR A 606 9.19 58.37 -36.41
C THR A 606 10.46 58.36 -37.26
N SER A 607 11.33 57.39 -37.00
CA SER A 607 12.60 57.19 -37.70
C SER A 607 13.00 55.72 -37.73
N LEU A 608 13.86 55.36 -38.67
CA LEU A 608 14.46 54.02 -38.76
C LEU A 608 15.88 54.13 -39.32
N TYR A 609 16.85 53.47 -38.69
CA TYR A 609 18.23 53.43 -39.18
C TYR A 609 18.54 52.10 -39.88
N VAL A 610 18.89 52.17 -41.16
CA VAL A 610 19.25 51.02 -42.02
C VAL A 610 20.70 51.10 -42.53
N GLY A 611 21.50 52.00 -41.96
CA GLY A 611 22.87 52.27 -42.40
C GLY A 611 23.84 51.09 -42.28
N GLN A 612 23.57 50.13 -41.38
CA GLN A 612 24.37 48.91 -41.21
C GLN A 612 23.92 47.77 -42.14
N ASN A 613 22.67 47.79 -42.61
CA ASN A 613 22.09 46.74 -43.45
C ASN A 613 22.48 46.95 -44.92
N THR A 614 23.78 46.80 -45.23
CA THR A 614 24.34 47.04 -46.57
C THR A 614 23.87 46.04 -47.62
N ASN A 615 23.34 44.88 -47.21
CA ASN A 615 22.75 43.88 -48.10
C ASN A 615 21.28 44.18 -48.48
N LEU A 616 20.70 45.28 -47.99
CA LEU A 616 19.28 45.57 -48.19
C LEU A 616 18.97 45.89 -49.67
N ILE A 617 18.19 45.02 -50.31
CA ILE A 617 17.79 45.13 -51.72
C ILE A 617 16.42 45.82 -51.80
N ASN A 618 15.45 45.34 -51.03
CA ASN A 618 14.09 45.85 -51.04
C ASN A 618 13.78 46.50 -49.69
N LEU A 619 13.33 47.76 -49.74
CA LEU A 619 12.88 48.51 -48.58
C LEU A 619 11.51 49.08 -48.89
N ASN A 620 10.50 48.71 -48.12
CA ASN A 620 9.18 49.31 -48.18
C ASN A 620 8.76 49.68 -46.77
N VAL A 621 8.95 50.95 -46.39
CA VAL A 621 8.68 51.41 -45.02
C VAL A 621 7.70 52.58 -45.07
N GLN A 622 6.49 52.34 -44.60
CA GLN A 622 5.40 53.32 -44.62
C GLN A 622 4.78 53.45 -43.24
N GLY A 623 4.82 54.63 -42.65
CA GLY A 623 4.22 54.94 -41.35
C GLY A 623 3.58 56.33 -41.36
N ASP A 624 2.61 56.54 -40.47
CA ASP A 624 1.85 57.81 -40.42
C ASP A 624 2.71 59.00 -39.94
N ASN A 625 3.75 58.72 -39.15
CA ASN A 625 4.63 59.71 -38.53
C ASN A 625 6.10 59.58 -38.95
N LEU A 626 6.40 58.80 -39.98
CA LEU A 626 7.78 58.48 -40.36
C LEU A 626 8.43 59.66 -41.10
N ASP A 627 9.37 60.34 -40.45
CA ASP A 627 10.02 61.53 -40.98
C ASP A 627 11.37 61.21 -41.64
N CYS A 628 12.09 60.18 -41.17
CA CYS A 628 13.49 59.99 -41.51
C CYS A 628 13.92 58.51 -41.61
N ILE A 629 14.55 58.12 -42.72
CA ILE A 629 15.32 56.88 -42.86
C ILE A 629 16.81 57.19 -42.79
N GLY A 630 17.46 56.71 -41.72
CA GLY A 630 18.87 56.87 -41.49
C GLY A 630 19.68 55.90 -42.34
N VAL A 631 20.56 56.41 -43.19
CA VAL A 631 21.35 55.63 -44.15
C VAL A 631 22.84 55.93 -43.99
N ASN A 632 23.71 55.11 -44.58
CA ASN A 632 25.13 55.43 -44.72
C ASN A 632 25.41 56.28 -45.98
N GLU A 633 26.65 56.76 -46.15
CA GLU A 633 27.04 57.61 -47.30
C GLU A 633 26.85 56.91 -48.66
N GLU A 634 27.11 55.62 -48.76
CA GLU A 634 26.98 54.86 -50.00
C GLU A 634 25.52 54.73 -50.43
N GLN A 635 24.66 54.34 -49.49
CA GLN A 635 23.21 54.23 -49.67
C GLN A 635 22.58 55.58 -50.01
N LEU A 636 23.00 56.69 -49.38
CA LEU A 636 22.46 58.02 -49.67
C LEU A 636 22.83 58.50 -51.08
N ASN A 637 24.05 58.21 -51.53
CA ASN A 637 24.52 58.58 -52.85
C ASN A 637 23.84 57.76 -53.97
N ASN A 638 23.40 56.54 -53.68
CA ASN A 638 22.79 55.61 -54.65
C ASN A 638 21.60 54.88 -54.03
N VAL A 639 20.51 55.60 -53.76
CA VAL A 639 19.26 54.99 -53.25
C VAL A 639 18.70 54.01 -54.29
N PRO A 640 18.51 52.72 -53.96
CA PRO A 640 17.96 51.74 -54.90
C PRO A 640 16.52 52.06 -55.35
N GLU A 641 16.18 51.76 -56.60
CA GLU A 641 14.81 52.00 -57.14
C GLU A 641 13.72 51.17 -56.46
N THR A 642 14.11 50.05 -55.85
CA THR A 642 13.27 49.14 -55.07
C THR A 642 12.95 49.68 -53.68
N TRP A 643 13.53 50.82 -53.29
CA TRP A 643 13.24 51.46 -52.02
C TRP A 643 12.04 52.39 -52.14
N SER A 644 11.06 52.20 -51.27
CA SER A 644 9.81 52.95 -51.19
C SER A 644 9.56 53.37 -49.74
N VAL A 645 9.40 54.67 -49.53
CA VAL A 645 9.10 55.26 -48.22
C VAL A 645 7.87 56.17 -48.28
N GLY A 646 7.35 56.59 -47.12
CA GLY A 646 6.25 57.54 -47.05
C GLY A 646 6.54 58.87 -47.77
N ALA A 647 5.49 59.54 -48.26
CA ALA A 647 5.63 60.74 -49.10
C ALA A 647 6.35 61.92 -48.42
N ASN A 648 6.35 61.96 -47.09
CA ASN A 648 7.01 62.99 -46.28
C ASN A 648 8.35 62.53 -45.68
N THR A 649 8.77 61.29 -45.95
CA THR A 649 9.97 60.68 -45.37
C THR A 649 11.22 61.02 -46.20
N THR A 650 12.33 61.34 -45.54
CA THR A 650 13.61 61.64 -46.21
C THR A 650 14.71 60.66 -45.82
N TYR A 651 15.65 60.40 -46.74
CA TYR A 651 16.89 59.68 -46.43
C TYR A 651 17.95 60.66 -45.90
N SER A 652 18.61 60.33 -44.79
CA SER A 652 19.58 61.22 -44.15
C SER A 652 20.70 60.47 -43.44
N LEU A 653 21.88 61.10 -43.33
CA LEU A 653 22.98 60.62 -42.48
C LEU A 653 22.76 60.94 -41.00
N ASN A 654 21.88 61.91 -40.70
CA ASN A 654 21.68 62.47 -39.37
C ASN A 654 20.20 62.39 -38.95
N CYS A 655 19.57 61.23 -39.08
CA CYS A 655 18.26 61.03 -38.47
C CYS A 655 18.41 61.07 -36.94
N LEU A 656 17.54 61.80 -36.27
CA LEU A 656 17.35 61.66 -34.83
C LEU A 656 16.65 60.31 -34.64
N ILE A 657 17.38 59.32 -34.14
CA ILE A 657 16.82 58.01 -33.80
C ILE A 657 16.17 58.19 -32.43
N ASP A 658 14.87 57.92 -32.34
CA ASP A 658 14.21 57.84 -31.04
C ASP A 658 14.72 56.58 -30.33
N ASN A 659 15.43 56.76 -29.21
CA ASN A 659 15.93 55.66 -28.36
C ASN A 659 14.81 55.05 -27.53
#